data_AF-K7QMF7-F1
#
_entry.id   AF-K7QMF7-F1
#
_cell.length_a   1.000
_cell.length_b   1.000
_cell.length_c   1.000
_cell.angle_alpha   90.00
_cell.angle_beta   90.00
_cell.angle_gamma   90.00
#
_symmetry.space_group_name_H-M   'P 1'
#
loop_
_entity.id
_entity.type
_entity.pdbx_description
1 polymer ?
#
loop_
_entity_poly.entity_id
_entity_poly.type
_entity_poly.pdbx_seq_one_letter_code
_entity_poly.pdbx_strand_id
1 'polypeptide(L)'
;MKNMTDTSLITIERLTIYACNYLEIHESDLAAFPSLSTLEIRYGSLGYISPRALCGSISLSFLDFYVDAIADNVTSPYPEAFIGNTCNNDQTLAAGNLHSGETFLPMLQEMSLSNFQFSEPIPENAFQNLLHLQILHLSFISFSSNETFMSLDVLSNLESLQIHHPTSYINLDLFFGNVLPKLQNLKRLWLLETNIKTLSSVRDVFSNNPLIEEISFFWNKLSFIHELTFRNLSNLRSLDLAVNKNLTSLQHDILRGLNNLEELILKDCSLKSLNEVDFSDVTSLKTLSAEKNDITEIPNIFSNFPEQEVVLSRIQTIKLQSNNIKCVKLFTFSNLAHLSEIDLSLNLISSVDDKAFYNLENIESINLAGNRLAVISPKSLFNLQGLYLLDLKDNMLTYFPTFPCNVNSRPGLNGLPSIRVLTDLRRNNLQCDCSMFEFLYHFIAFGFTEGCSLPSLYDREKYWPGVHYLVNQRFHQAELLCNNPRGFFYIEDILNEPSLFLSDISNTSYFSCPRGCRCIRACQESVNIVSCRNQSFTDIPSDLDESTEILLLQNNRIESIPKSSLDIVPNLQYLNLHDNRVNHIEKGSLDQLLDVDLSDNRLTELPRGTMMSLSLKNLNFSKNDISSLYASSFAGLPFLEILDLSHNEITVFPSGLFDNLTKLTSVFIGGNPLNCTCDMLYLSKWYRQASFKPNGTRPDTDFGQIECVPFANGTQLSKWIDDHETSCLSVSEEPVVVTGSNSALVSVLLIIITILTVVFITTLVIYRYHLEFSVMVYARTGFRCFQISREDESSKDFDAFISFSNQDNDFVLNDILPRLENHSPPWKLCIHHRDFAVGESIATNILNAIERSKRTIIILSTQFLESEWCSYEFRAAHSQALRERSQKILLVMFNDVDKSTLDKELKAYISTNTYLRTDDTMFWSKLKYALPEPINSTEESTRSVNTTIV
;
A
#
# COMPACT_ATOMS: atom_id res chain seq x y z
N MET A 1 8.02 -47.18 -13.70
CA MET A 1 7.55 -48.02 -12.58
C MET A 1 8.34 -49.32 -12.45
N LYS A 2 8.47 -50.15 -13.51
CA LYS A 2 9.23 -51.43 -13.48
C LYS A 2 10.72 -51.39 -13.04
N ASN A 3 11.39 -50.22 -13.07
CA ASN A 3 12.77 -50.09 -12.56
C ASN A 3 12.85 -49.74 -11.06
N MET A 4 11.74 -49.39 -10.41
CA MET A 4 11.69 -49.09 -8.97
C MET A 4 11.47 -50.35 -8.11
N THR A 5 11.07 -51.46 -8.72
CA THR A 5 10.74 -52.72 -8.01
C THR A 5 11.97 -53.49 -7.52
N ASP A 6 13.18 -53.08 -7.88
CA ASP A 6 14.43 -53.74 -7.46
C ASP A 6 14.95 -53.27 -6.08
N THR A 7 14.26 -52.33 -5.43
CA THR A 7 14.61 -51.89 -4.07
C THR A 7 13.54 -52.36 -3.09
N SER A 8 13.79 -53.50 -2.43
CA SER A 8 12.92 -54.16 -1.44
C SER A 8 12.76 -53.39 -0.10
N LEU A 9 12.85 -52.06 -0.10
CA LEU A 9 12.93 -51.22 1.11
C LEU A 9 12.08 -49.93 1.07
N ILE A 10 11.32 -49.67 0.01
CA ILE A 10 10.50 -48.43 -0.08
C ILE A 10 9.01 -48.79 -0.07
N THR A 11 8.34 -48.48 1.05
CA THR A 11 6.87 -48.54 1.16
C THR A 11 6.27 -47.23 0.65
N ILE A 12 5.56 -47.29 -0.47
CA ILE A 12 4.88 -46.12 -1.06
C ILE A 12 3.41 -46.15 -0.62
N GLU A 13 3.02 -45.20 0.23
CA GLU A 13 1.64 -45.04 0.72
C GLU A 13 0.82 -44.05 -0.12
N ARG A 14 1.48 -43.06 -0.74
CA ARG A 14 0.83 -42.09 -1.62
C ARG A 14 1.53 -42.05 -2.97
N LEU A 15 0.74 -42.16 -4.04
CA LEU A 15 1.22 -42.07 -5.41
C LEU A 15 0.37 -41.05 -6.17
N THR A 16 1.03 -40.01 -6.68
CA THR A 16 0.40 -39.04 -7.56
C THR A 16 1.07 -39.09 -8.94
N ILE A 17 0.27 -39.27 -9.99
CA ILE A 17 0.72 -39.36 -11.37
C ILE A 17 0.17 -38.16 -12.14
N TYR A 18 1.07 -37.33 -12.67
CA TYR A 18 0.73 -36.25 -13.61
C TYR A 18 1.31 -36.58 -14.98
N ALA A 19 0.47 -36.80 -15.98
CA ALA A 19 0.90 -37.16 -17.33
C ALA A 19 0.31 -36.24 -18.40
N CYS A 20 1.13 -35.39 -19.03
CA CYS A 20 0.65 -34.52 -20.11
C CYS A 20 0.40 -35.26 -21.45
N ASN A 21 1.01 -36.44 -21.61
CA ASN A 21 0.94 -37.28 -22.83
C ASN A 21 0.13 -38.56 -22.58
N TYR A 22 -0.02 -39.40 -23.61
CA TYR A 22 -0.69 -40.70 -23.53
C TYR A 22 -0.16 -41.56 -22.37
N LEU A 23 -1.07 -41.97 -21.47
CA LEU A 23 -0.76 -42.73 -20.25
C LEU A 23 -1.38 -44.12 -20.32
N GLU A 24 -0.54 -45.16 -20.24
CA GLU A 24 -0.98 -46.56 -20.12
C GLU A 24 -0.62 -47.10 -18.72
N ILE A 25 -1.62 -47.58 -17.96
CA ILE A 25 -1.43 -48.22 -16.65
C ILE A 25 -2.07 -49.61 -16.68
N HIS A 26 -1.27 -50.64 -16.42
CA HIS A 26 -1.74 -52.03 -16.30
C HIS A 26 -1.71 -52.51 -14.84
N GLU A 27 -2.36 -53.64 -14.57
CA GLU A 27 -2.37 -54.34 -13.26
C GLU A 27 -0.96 -54.49 -12.66
N SER A 28 0.00 -54.91 -13.49
CA SER A 28 1.38 -55.11 -13.04
C SER A 28 2.08 -53.84 -12.54
N ASP A 29 1.61 -52.65 -12.95
CA ASP A 29 2.26 -51.39 -12.63
C ASP A 29 1.92 -50.90 -11.22
N LEU A 30 0.67 -51.12 -10.76
CA LEU A 30 0.21 -50.75 -9.43
C LEU A 30 0.32 -51.89 -8.41
N ALA A 31 0.29 -53.16 -8.86
CA ALA A 31 0.55 -54.33 -8.00
C ALA A 31 1.94 -54.28 -7.33
N ALA A 32 2.86 -53.48 -7.86
CA ALA A 32 4.15 -53.19 -7.25
C ALA A 32 4.08 -52.41 -5.92
N PHE A 33 2.94 -51.82 -5.58
CA PHE A 33 2.76 -50.94 -4.41
C PHE A 33 1.67 -51.47 -3.45
N PRO A 34 1.94 -52.54 -2.68
CA PRO A 34 0.93 -53.18 -1.83
C PRO A 34 0.49 -52.33 -0.62
N SER A 35 1.27 -51.32 -0.22
CA SER A 35 0.97 -50.41 0.89
C SER A 35 0.27 -49.11 0.47
N LEU A 36 -0.11 -48.99 -0.81
CA LEU A 36 -0.67 -47.77 -1.36
C LEU A 36 -2.05 -47.47 -0.74
N SER A 37 -2.17 -46.36 -0.01
CA SER A 37 -3.39 -45.87 0.62
C SER A 37 -4.03 -44.70 -0.14
N THR A 38 -3.23 -43.92 -0.87
CA THR A 38 -3.67 -42.72 -1.60
C THR A 38 -3.19 -42.80 -3.05
N LEU A 39 -4.12 -42.72 -4.00
CA LEU A 39 -3.80 -42.69 -5.43
C LEU A 39 -4.47 -41.49 -6.10
N GLU A 40 -3.66 -40.67 -6.75
CA GLU A 40 -4.10 -39.51 -7.52
C GLU A 40 -3.56 -39.64 -8.95
N ILE A 41 -4.44 -39.58 -9.95
CA ILE A 41 -4.03 -39.69 -11.35
C ILE A 41 -4.65 -38.54 -12.13
N ARG A 42 -3.78 -37.70 -12.70
CA ARG A 42 -4.13 -36.57 -13.56
C ARG A 42 -3.44 -36.71 -14.91
N TYR A 43 -4.21 -36.67 -16.01
CA TYR A 43 -3.61 -36.79 -17.33
C TYR A 43 -4.28 -35.93 -18.41
N GLY A 44 -3.44 -35.48 -19.36
CA GLY A 44 -3.72 -34.37 -20.28
C GLY A 44 -4.31 -34.75 -21.64
N SER A 45 -4.14 -35.99 -22.10
CA SER A 45 -4.72 -36.53 -23.35
C SER A 45 -4.85 -38.05 -23.26
N LEU A 46 -5.66 -38.66 -24.16
CA LEU A 46 -5.99 -40.11 -24.25
C LEU A 46 -5.06 -41.01 -23.43
N GLY A 47 -5.60 -41.77 -22.48
CA GLY A 47 -4.86 -42.81 -21.77
C GLY A 47 -5.62 -44.13 -21.82
N TYR A 48 -4.97 -45.22 -21.44
CA TYR A 48 -5.64 -46.50 -21.18
C TYR A 48 -5.21 -46.99 -19.80
N ILE A 49 -6.16 -47.04 -18.89
CA ILE A 49 -5.95 -47.68 -17.59
C ILE A 49 -6.70 -49.00 -17.63
N SER A 50 -5.98 -50.09 -17.46
CA SER A 50 -6.56 -51.43 -17.43
C SER A 50 -7.65 -51.52 -16.34
N PRO A 51 -8.80 -52.15 -16.60
CA PRO A 51 -9.79 -52.50 -15.56
C PRO A 51 -9.19 -53.23 -14.37
N ARG A 52 -8.10 -53.97 -14.61
CA ARG A 52 -7.37 -54.71 -13.57
C ARG A 52 -6.27 -53.92 -12.89
N ALA A 53 -6.02 -52.66 -13.27
CA ALA A 53 -4.96 -51.83 -12.71
C ALA A 53 -5.03 -51.75 -11.18
N LEU A 54 -6.24 -51.75 -10.62
CA LEU A 54 -6.50 -51.65 -9.18
C LEU A 54 -6.75 -53.01 -8.49
N CYS A 55 -6.68 -54.13 -9.25
CA CYS A 55 -6.81 -55.46 -8.66
C CYS A 55 -5.62 -55.73 -7.73
N GLY A 56 -5.90 -56.05 -6.46
CA GLY A 56 -4.88 -56.26 -5.42
C GLY A 56 -4.56 -55.03 -4.55
N SER A 57 -5.08 -53.84 -4.86
CA SER A 57 -4.89 -52.60 -4.07
C SER A 57 -5.79 -52.56 -2.82
N ILE A 58 -5.66 -53.55 -1.93
CA ILE A 58 -6.54 -53.74 -0.76
C ILE A 58 -6.43 -52.63 0.31
N SER A 59 -5.36 -51.85 0.30
CA SER A 59 -5.08 -50.80 1.30
C SER A 59 -5.54 -49.40 0.89
N LEU A 60 -6.08 -49.24 -0.33
CA LEU A 60 -6.44 -47.93 -0.86
C LEU A 60 -7.64 -47.34 -0.11
N SER A 61 -7.47 -46.15 0.47
CA SER A 61 -8.50 -45.40 1.20
C SER A 61 -8.94 -44.13 0.48
N PHE A 62 -8.08 -43.54 -0.36
CA PHE A 62 -8.36 -42.34 -1.15
C PHE A 62 -8.01 -42.54 -2.62
N LEU A 63 -8.91 -42.10 -3.50
CA LEU A 63 -8.76 -42.20 -4.95
C LEU A 63 -9.25 -40.93 -5.65
N ASP A 64 -8.38 -40.24 -6.39
CA ASP A 64 -8.72 -39.09 -7.22
C ASP A 64 -8.30 -39.32 -8.68
N PHE A 65 -9.28 -39.20 -9.58
CA PHE A 65 -9.06 -39.27 -11.02
C PHE A 65 -9.50 -37.99 -11.71
N TYR A 66 -8.60 -37.43 -12.52
CA TYR A 66 -8.81 -36.19 -13.25
C TYR A 66 -8.28 -36.28 -14.69
N VAL A 67 -9.06 -35.78 -15.65
CA VAL A 67 -8.69 -35.72 -17.08
C VAL A 67 -8.69 -34.27 -17.56
N ASP A 68 -7.58 -33.71 -18.07
CA ASP A 68 -7.50 -32.28 -18.42
C ASP A 68 -8.25 -31.90 -19.72
N ALA A 69 -8.42 -32.81 -20.69
CA ALA A 69 -9.06 -32.50 -21.98
C ALA A 69 -9.82 -33.69 -22.61
N ILE A 70 -11.12 -33.49 -22.85
CA ILE A 70 -11.92 -34.36 -23.75
C ILE A 70 -11.76 -33.80 -25.16
N ALA A 71 -10.94 -34.43 -26.00
CA ALA A 71 -10.88 -34.08 -27.42
C ALA A 71 -12.18 -34.52 -28.11
N ASP A 72 -12.88 -33.58 -28.77
CA ASP A 72 -14.23 -33.68 -29.37
C ASP A 72 -14.49 -34.85 -30.35
N ASN A 73 -13.53 -35.74 -30.61
CA ASN A 73 -13.65 -36.78 -31.63
C ASN A 73 -12.89 -38.08 -31.34
N VAL A 74 -12.58 -38.39 -30.07
CA VAL A 74 -11.90 -39.65 -29.75
C VAL A 74 -12.66 -40.40 -28.67
N THR A 75 -12.99 -41.66 -28.96
CA THR A 75 -13.49 -42.65 -28.01
C THR A 75 -12.66 -42.60 -26.74
N SER A 76 -13.25 -42.06 -25.67
CA SER A 76 -12.63 -41.87 -24.36
C SER A 76 -12.22 -43.22 -23.75
N PRO A 77 -11.27 -43.24 -22.81
CA PRO A 77 -11.01 -44.44 -22.02
C PRO A 77 -12.26 -44.78 -21.21
N TYR A 78 -12.75 -46.01 -21.39
CA TYR A 78 -13.96 -46.52 -20.76
C TYR A 78 -13.83 -46.51 -19.22
N PRO A 79 -14.61 -45.70 -18.49
CA PRO A 79 -14.59 -45.73 -17.03
C PRO A 79 -15.29 -46.97 -16.46
N GLU A 80 -15.99 -47.75 -17.31
CA GLU A 80 -16.54 -49.09 -17.03
C GLU A 80 -15.52 -50.02 -16.38
N ALA A 81 -14.23 -49.79 -16.64
CA ALA A 81 -13.08 -50.45 -16.06
C ALA A 81 -12.92 -50.26 -14.53
N PHE A 82 -13.29 -49.10 -13.99
CA PHE A 82 -13.04 -48.71 -12.60
C PHE A 82 -14.20 -49.01 -11.66
N ILE A 83 -15.39 -49.14 -12.23
CA ILE A 83 -16.64 -49.35 -11.49
C ILE A 83 -17.21 -50.75 -11.84
N GLY A 84 -16.58 -51.48 -12.76
CA GLY A 84 -16.97 -52.81 -13.23
C GLY A 84 -16.24 -53.96 -12.54
N ASN A 85 -17.01 -54.96 -12.13
CA ASN A 85 -16.64 -56.13 -11.33
C ASN A 85 -15.77 -57.15 -12.10
N THR A 86 -14.51 -56.83 -12.47
CA THR A 86 -13.71 -57.71 -13.38
C THR A 86 -12.25 -57.98 -12.97
N CYS A 87 -12.00 -58.48 -11.75
CA CYS A 87 -10.72 -59.16 -11.44
C CYS A 87 -10.72 -60.66 -11.86
N ASN A 88 -11.89 -61.25 -12.16
CA ASN A 88 -11.99 -62.67 -12.56
C ASN A 88 -11.78 -62.91 -14.06
N ASN A 89 -11.29 -64.11 -14.38
CA ASN A 89 -10.50 -64.39 -15.58
C ASN A 89 -11.24 -64.69 -16.89
N ASP A 90 -12.57 -64.66 -16.96
CA ASP A 90 -13.27 -65.18 -18.13
C ASP A 90 -13.88 -64.09 -19.03
N GLN A 91 -13.29 -63.90 -20.21
CA GLN A 91 -13.82 -63.09 -21.33
C GLN A 91 -15.07 -63.68 -22.01
N THR A 92 -15.82 -64.55 -21.33
CA THR A 92 -17.06 -65.11 -21.87
C THR A 92 -18.08 -65.18 -20.76
N LEU A 93 -19.01 -64.20 -20.68
CA LEU A 93 -20.35 -64.40 -20.13
C LEU A 93 -21.19 -63.13 -20.35
N ALA A 94 -21.91 -63.13 -21.46
CA ALA A 94 -23.14 -62.39 -21.59
C ALA A 94 -24.19 -63.00 -20.65
N ALA A 95 -24.92 -62.15 -19.93
CA ALA A 95 -26.15 -62.43 -19.20
C ALA A 95 -26.10 -63.47 -18.05
N GLY A 96 -26.27 -62.96 -16.83
CA GLY A 96 -26.88 -63.70 -15.72
C GLY A 96 -25.91 -64.35 -14.73
N ASN A 97 -26.10 -64.02 -13.45
CA ASN A 97 -25.53 -64.61 -12.24
C ASN A 97 -24.03 -64.39 -11.98
N LEU A 98 -23.72 -63.38 -11.17
CA LEU A 98 -22.46 -63.26 -10.42
C LEU A 98 -22.66 -63.77 -8.98
N HIS A 99 -22.15 -64.96 -8.69
CA HIS A 99 -21.86 -65.42 -7.33
C HIS A 99 -20.37 -65.22 -7.02
N SER A 100 -20.09 -64.55 -5.90
CA SER A 100 -18.91 -64.63 -5.03
C SER A 100 -17.52 -64.84 -5.66
N GLY A 101 -16.66 -63.81 -5.60
CA GLY A 101 -15.21 -63.97 -5.68
C GLY A 101 -14.46 -62.67 -6.00
N GLU A 102 -13.86 -62.10 -4.95
CA GLU A 102 -12.88 -60.98 -4.93
C GLU A 102 -13.44 -59.55 -5.02
N THR A 103 -13.43 -58.87 -3.87
CA THR A 103 -13.89 -57.50 -3.63
C THR A 103 -12.94 -56.46 -4.22
N PHE A 104 -13.49 -55.55 -5.02
CA PHE A 104 -12.82 -54.32 -5.48
C PHE A 104 -12.70 -53.34 -4.30
N LEU A 105 -11.48 -52.89 -3.97
CA LEU A 105 -11.18 -51.79 -3.05
C LEU A 105 -12.02 -51.74 -1.76
N PRO A 106 -12.00 -52.78 -0.90
CA PRO A 106 -12.89 -52.87 0.26
C PRO A 106 -12.65 -51.79 1.32
N MET A 107 -11.52 -51.09 1.28
CA MET A 107 -11.15 -50.07 2.28
C MET A 107 -11.34 -48.63 1.77
N LEU A 108 -11.86 -48.43 0.55
CA LEU A 108 -11.98 -47.10 -0.04
C LEU A 108 -13.01 -46.27 0.72
N GLN A 109 -12.59 -45.11 1.23
CA GLN A 109 -13.42 -44.18 2.00
C GLN A 109 -13.76 -42.93 1.20
N GLU A 110 -12.85 -42.46 0.34
CA GLU A 110 -13.05 -41.27 -0.47
C GLU A 110 -12.71 -41.52 -1.94
N MET A 111 -13.58 -41.04 -2.82
CA MET A 111 -13.44 -41.18 -4.25
C MET A 111 -13.84 -39.90 -4.98
N SER A 112 -12.98 -39.42 -5.87
CA SER A 112 -13.19 -38.27 -6.73
C SER A 112 -13.02 -38.67 -8.20
N LEU A 113 -14.02 -38.34 -9.01
CA LEU A 113 -14.04 -38.58 -10.45
C LEU A 113 -14.35 -37.28 -11.19
N SER A 114 -13.42 -36.83 -12.04
CA SER A 114 -13.55 -35.57 -12.78
C SER A 114 -13.31 -35.72 -14.28
N ASN A 115 -14.12 -35.05 -15.10
CA ASN A 115 -13.99 -34.97 -16.57
C ASN A 115 -14.12 -36.33 -17.30
N PHE A 116 -15.11 -37.14 -16.91
CA PHE A 116 -15.38 -38.45 -17.53
C PHE A 116 -16.60 -38.43 -18.46
N GLN A 117 -16.49 -39.05 -19.63
CA GLN A 117 -17.64 -39.39 -20.47
C GLN A 117 -17.91 -40.89 -20.46
N PHE A 118 -19.09 -41.29 -20.00
CA PHE A 118 -19.57 -42.67 -20.12
C PHE A 118 -20.27 -42.85 -21.47
N SER A 119 -19.70 -43.68 -22.34
CA SER A 119 -20.29 -44.04 -23.64
C SER A 119 -21.50 -44.98 -23.50
N GLU A 120 -21.48 -45.87 -22.51
CA GLU A 120 -22.59 -46.74 -22.13
C GLU A 120 -23.15 -46.36 -20.74
N PRO A 121 -24.36 -46.80 -20.38
CA PRO A 121 -24.90 -46.54 -19.04
C PRO A 121 -24.00 -47.16 -17.96
N ILE A 122 -23.70 -46.43 -16.88
CA ILE A 122 -23.10 -46.99 -15.67
C ILE A 122 -23.94 -48.23 -15.26
N PRO A 123 -23.32 -49.42 -15.14
CA PRO A 123 -24.03 -50.62 -14.75
C PRO A 123 -24.72 -50.47 -13.39
N GLU A 124 -25.90 -51.06 -13.21
CA GLU A 124 -26.67 -50.98 -11.96
C GLU A 124 -25.87 -51.48 -10.73
N ASN A 125 -24.95 -52.42 -10.96
CA ASN A 125 -24.08 -53.01 -9.95
C ASN A 125 -22.71 -52.34 -9.81
N ALA A 126 -22.50 -51.18 -10.45
CA ALA A 126 -21.20 -50.52 -10.52
C ALA A 126 -20.62 -50.25 -9.11
N PHE A 127 -21.38 -49.63 -8.23
CA PHE A 127 -20.91 -49.26 -6.89
C PHE A 127 -21.12 -50.37 -5.83
N GLN A 128 -21.57 -51.57 -6.23
CA GLN A 128 -22.07 -52.60 -5.31
C GLN A 128 -21.00 -53.10 -4.30
N ASN A 129 -19.72 -52.97 -4.63
CA ASN A 129 -18.61 -53.40 -3.77
C ASN A 129 -17.97 -52.26 -2.94
N LEU A 130 -18.33 -51.00 -3.19
CA LEU A 130 -17.77 -49.83 -2.50
C LEU A 130 -18.52 -49.51 -1.21
N LEU A 131 -18.77 -50.55 -0.40
CA LEU A 131 -19.65 -50.46 0.78
C LEU A 131 -19.06 -49.60 1.92
N HIS A 132 -17.76 -49.31 1.90
CA HIS A 132 -17.09 -48.49 2.91
C HIS A 132 -16.91 -47.02 2.49
N LEU A 133 -17.38 -46.66 1.29
CA LEU A 133 -17.23 -45.31 0.77
C LEU A 133 -18.08 -44.31 1.57
N GLN A 134 -17.43 -43.24 2.05
CA GLN A 134 -18.02 -42.18 2.86
C GLN A 134 -18.14 -40.86 2.07
N ILE A 135 -17.20 -40.59 1.17
CA ILE A 135 -17.14 -39.34 0.39
C ILE A 135 -17.07 -39.68 -1.09
N LEU A 136 -17.98 -39.10 -1.87
CA LEU A 136 -18.01 -39.24 -3.32
C LEU A 136 -18.16 -37.88 -3.99
N HIS A 137 -17.16 -37.53 -4.80
CA HIS A 137 -17.15 -36.32 -5.61
C HIS A 137 -17.21 -36.66 -7.10
N LEU A 138 -18.20 -36.10 -7.81
CA LEU A 138 -18.43 -36.30 -9.23
C LEU A 138 -18.44 -34.95 -9.93
N SER A 139 -17.47 -34.68 -10.80
CA SER A 139 -17.35 -33.38 -11.50
C SER A 139 -17.24 -33.58 -13.01
N PHE A 140 -17.98 -32.79 -13.80
CA PHE A 140 -17.93 -32.82 -15.28
C PHE A 140 -18.19 -34.21 -15.89
N ILE A 141 -19.08 -34.98 -15.28
CA ILE A 141 -19.42 -36.33 -15.75
C ILE A 141 -20.56 -36.30 -16.78
N SER A 142 -20.36 -36.97 -17.92
CA SER A 142 -21.41 -37.22 -18.92
C SER A 142 -22.01 -38.60 -18.70
N PHE A 143 -23.28 -38.65 -18.34
CA PHE A 143 -24.08 -39.88 -18.27
C PHE A 143 -24.80 -40.11 -19.60
N SER A 144 -24.73 -41.34 -20.12
CA SER A 144 -25.38 -41.74 -21.37
C SER A 144 -26.89 -41.98 -21.24
N SER A 145 -27.40 -42.25 -20.02
CA SER A 145 -28.83 -42.40 -19.73
C SER A 145 -29.19 -41.89 -18.33
N ASN A 146 -30.48 -41.64 -18.06
CA ASN A 146 -30.94 -41.23 -16.73
C ASN A 146 -30.95 -42.37 -15.69
N GLU A 147 -30.91 -43.62 -16.14
CA GLU A 147 -30.98 -44.80 -15.27
C GLU A 147 -29.68 -45.06 -14.51
N THR A 148 -28.56 -44.51 -14.98
CA THR A 148 -27.23 -44.68 -14.40
C THR A 148 -27.07 -44.09 -13.01
N PHE A 149 -27.92 -43.15 -12.60
CA PHE A 149 -27.91 -42.62 -11.24
C PHE A 149 -28.44 -43.62 -10.22
N MET A 150 -29.23 -44.62 -10.65
CA MET A 150 -29.78 -45.62 -9.76
C MET A 150 -28.69 -46.44 -9.09
N SER A 151 -27.51 -46.62 -9.71
CA SER A 151 -26.42 -47.41 -9.11
C SER A 151 -25.79 -46.79 -7.87
N LEU A 152 -26.06 -45.53 -7.54
CA LEU A 152 -25.58 -44.90 -6.30
C LEU A 152 -26.36 -45.36 -5.07
N ASP A 153 -27.53 -45.97 -5.27
CA ASP A 153 -28.47 -46.36 -4.24
C ASP A 153 -27.94 -47.46 -3.29
N VAL A 154 -26.89 -48.17 -3.70
CA VAL A 154 -26.17 -49.19 -2.92
C VAL A 154 -25.20 -48.59 -1.89
N LEU A 155 -24.85 -47.31 -2.00
CA LEU A 155 -23.86 -46.62 -1.16
C LEU A 155 -24.48 -46.12 0.16
N SER A 156 -25.08 -47.01 0.94
CA SER A 156 -25.82 -46.64 2.16
C SER A 156 -24.95 -46.00 3.27
N ASN A 157 -23.62 -46.18 3.24
CA ASN A 157 -22.68 -45.61 4.21
C ASN A 157 -22.14 -44.22 3.81
N LEU A 158 -22.58 -43.68 2.67
CA LEU A 158 -22.11 -42.40 2.17
C LEU A 158 -22.53 -41.25 3.10
N GLU A 159 -21.56 -40.46 3.55
CA GLU A 159 -21.76 -39.28 4.40
C GLU A 159 -21.75 -37.97 3.60
N SER A 160 -21.03 -37.92 2.47
CA SER A 160 -20.86 -36.71 1.66
C SER A 160 -20.98 -37.03 0.17
N LEU A 161 -21.90 -36.37 -0.52
CA LEU A 161 -22.09 -36.49 -1.96
C LEU A 161 -22.01 -35.11 -2.61
N GLN A 162 -21.05 -34.95 -3.53
CA GLN A 162 -20.91 -33.77 -4.35
C GLN A 162 -21.06 -34.12 -5.83
N ILE A 163 -21.93 -33.40 -6.52
CA ILE A 163 -22.12 -33.49 -7.97
C ILE A 163 -21.97 -32.08 -8.54
N HIS A 164 -21.01 -31.88 -9.44
CA HIS A 164 -20.73 -30.58 -10.06
C HIS A 164 -20.74 -30.67 -11.59
N HIS A 165 -21.47 -29.74 -12.22
CA HIS A 165 -21.50 -29.53 -13.67
C HIS A 165 -21.63 -30.84 -14.50
N PRO A 166 -22.71 -31.63 -14.32
CA PRO A 166 -22.94 -32.79 -15.16
C PRO A 166 -23.08 -32.36 -16.63
N THR A 167 -22.32 -32.98 -17.52
CA THR A 167 -22.26 -32.58 -18.94
C THR A 167 -23.44 -33.12 -19.75
N SER A 168 -24.24 -34.04 -19.18
CA SER A 168 -25.52 -34.50 -19.70
C SER A 168 -26.68 -34.24 -18.72
N TYR A 169 -27.92 -34.29 -19.23
CA TYR A 169 -29.12 -34.02 -18.44
C TYR A 169 -29.32 -35.09 -17.36
N ILE A 170 -29.11 -34.75 -16.09
CA ILE A 170 -29.54 -35.57 -14.95
C ILE A 170 -31.05 -35.39 -14.77
N ASN A 171 -31.81 -36.47 -14.81
CA ASN A 171 -33.19 -36.45 -14.33
C ASN A 171 -33.21 -36.42 -12.79
N LEU A 172 -33.22 -35.21 -12.25
CA LEU A 172 -33.17 -34.97 -10.81
C LEU A 172 -34.43 -35.43 -10.08
N ASP A 173 -35.59 -35.49 -10.74
CA ASP A 173 -36.81 -36.05 -10.14
C ASP A 173 -36.61 -37.53 -9.80
N LEU A 174 -35.93 -38.28 -10.68
CA LEU A 174 -35.54 -39.67 -10.41
C LEU A 174 -34.49 -39.78 -9.30
N PHE A 175 -33.50 -38.88 -9.26
CA PHE A 175 -32.50 -38.86 -8.20
C PHE A 175 -33.16 -38.63 -6.82
N PHE A 176 -33.97 -37.59 -6.70
CA PHE A 176 -34.68 -37.24 -5.47
C PHE A 176 -35.72 -38.31 -5.08
N GLY A 177 -36.36 -38.98 -6.04
CA GLY A 177 -37.37 -40.00 -5.78
C GLY A 177 -36.81 -41.39 -5.43
N ASN A 178 -35.70 -41.80 -6.04
CA ASN A 178 -35.24 -43.19 -5.98
C ASN A 178 -33.87 -43.38 -5.31
N VAL A 179 -32.94 -42.44 -5.51
CA VAL A 179 -31.54 -42.59 -5.06
C VAL A 179 -31.35 -42.01 -3.67
N LEU A 180 -31.67 -40.73 -3.51
CA LEU A 180 -31.47 -39.99 -2.27
C LEU A 180 -32.11 -40.68 -1.05
N PRO A 181 -33.34 -41.26 -1.12
CA PRO A 181 -33.94 -41.96 0.01
C PRO A 181 -33.15 -43.16 0.54
N LYS A 182 -32.24 -43.74 -0.26
CA LYS A 182 -31.40 -44.88 0.16
C LYS A 182 -30.11 -44.45 0.85
N LEU A 183 -29.69 -43.19 0.70
CA LEU A 183 -28.48 -42.61 1.28
C LEU A 183 -28.72 -42.09 2.71
N GLN A 184 -29.12 -42.98 3.62
CA GLN A 184 -29.63 -42.59 4.95
C GLN A 184 -28.59 -41.96 5.89
N ASN A 185 -27.30 -42.21 5.66
CA ASN A 185 -26.19 -41.68 6.46
C ASN A 185 -25.65 -40.33 5.95
N LEU A 186 -26.28 -39.76 4.92
CA LEU A 186 -25.81 -38.55 4.28
C LEU A 186 -25.88 -37.36 5.24
N LYS A 187 -24.74 -36.68 5.43
CA LYS A 187 -24.57 -35.45 6.21
C LYS A 187 -24.42 -34.23 5.30
N ARG A 188 -23.78 -34.39 4.14
CA ARG A 188 -23.55 -33.28 3.18
C ARG A 188 -24.03 -33.66 1.78
N LEU A 189 -24.79 -32.76 1.16
CA LEU A 189 -25.26 -32.89 -0.22
C LEU A 189 -25.00 -31.60 -0.99
N TRP A 190 -24.12 -31.67 -1.98
CA TRP A 190 -23.81 -30.55 -2.85
C TRP A 190 -24.18 -30.88 -4.29
N LEU A 191 -25.14 -30.14 -4.84
CA LEU A 191 -25.61 -30.26 -6.22
C LEU A 191 -25.31 -28.95 -6.95
N LEU A 192 -24.06 -28.81 -7.39
CA LEU A 192 -23.51 -27.56 -7.92
C LEU A 192 -23.67 -27.51 -9.44
N GLU A 193 -24.25 -26.44 -9.98
CA GLU A 193 -24.35 -26.26 -11.44
C GLU A 193 -25.05 -27.42 -12.17
N THR A 194 -26.03 -28.06 -11.51
CA THR A 194 -26.76 -29.23 -12.03
C THR A 194 -27.99 -28.85 -12.86
N ASN A 195 -28.17 -27.56 -13.15
CA ASN A 195 -29.30 -26.99 -13.90
C ASN A 195 -30.68 -27.23 -13.25
N ILE A 196 -30.74 -27.42 -11.92
CA ILE A 196 -32.03 -27.62 -11.21
C ILE A 196 -32.90 -26.37 -11.39
N LYS A 197 -34.13 -26.54 -11.86
CA LYS A 197 -35.08 -25.43 -12.07
C LYS A 197 -36.10 -25.28 -10.95
N THR A 198 -36.59 -26.40 -10.42
CA THR A 198 -37.67 -26.41 -9.43
C THR A 198 -37.48 -27.57 -8.48
N LEU A 199 -37.77 -27.35 -7.20
CA LEU A 199 -37.93 -28.40 -6.18
C LEU A 199 -39.43 -28.51 -5.83
N SER A 200 -40.24 -28.95 -6.79
CA SER A 200 -41.72 -28.92 -6.72
C SER A 200 -42.41 -30.28 -6.85
N SER A 201 -41.73 -31.28 -7.40
CA SER A 201 -42.28 -32.57 -7.86
C SER A 201 -42.37 -33.64 -6.78
N VAL A 202 -41.66 -33.50 -5.66
CA VAL A 202 -41.58 -34.52 -4.59
C VAL A 202 -41.82 -33.83 -3.25
N ARG A 203 -42.92 -34.17 -2.57
CA ARG A 203 -43.16 -33.76 -1.18
C ARG A 203 -42.16 -34.48 -0.29
N ASP A 204 -41.58 -33.77 0.68
CA ASP A 204 -40.68 -34.34 1.70
C ASP A 204 -39.43 -35.05 1.11
N VAL A 205 -38.76 -34.39 0.16
CA VAL A 205 -37.57 -34.91 -0.57
C VAL A 205 -36.49 -35.49 0.37
N PHE A 206 -36.30 -34.86 1.52
CA PHE A 206 -35.27 -35.23 2.49
C PHE A 206 -35.80 -36.02 3.69
N SER A 207 -37.05 -36.51 3.65
CA SER A 207 -37.68 -37.24 4.77
C SER A 207 -36.88 -38.45 5.27
N ASN A 208 -36.13 -39.11 4.37
CA ASN A 208 -35.31 -40.29 4.69
C ASN A 208 -33.86 -39.95 5.04
N ASN A 209 -33.49 -38.66 5.06
CA ASN A 209 -32.12 -38.20 5.28
C ASN A 209 -32.05 -37.19 6.45
N PRO A 210 -32.49 -37.57 7.67
CA PRO A 210 -32.58 -36.64 8.81
C PRO A 210 -31.22 -36.21 9.36
N LEU A 211 -30.13 -36.87 8.94
CA LEU A 211 -28.76 -36.59 9.38
C LEU A 211 -28.08 -35.48 8.57
N ILE A 212 -28.73 -34.93 7.54
CA ILE A 212 -28.15 -33.87 6.72
C ILE A 212 -27.89 -32.63 7.59
N GLU A 213 -26.64 -32.18 7.54
CA GLU A 213 -26.11 -30.98 8.20
C GLU A 213 -25.83 -29.85 7.19
N GLU A 214 -25.59 -30.17 5.91
CA GLU A 214 -25.25 -29.19 4.89
C GLU A 214 -25.87 -29.52 3.52
N ILE A 215 -26.48 -28.52 2.91
CA ILE A 215 -27.02 -28.59 1.54
C ILE A 215 -26.52 -27.40 0.73
N SER A 216 -25.97 -27.65 -0.45
CA SER A 216 -25.67 -26.60 -1.43
C SER A 216 -26.34 -26.88 -2.77
N PHE A 217 -27.07 -25.87 -3.25
CA PHE A 217 -27.62 -25.75 -4.59
C PHE A 217 -26.97 -24.59 -5.35
N PHE A 218 -25.70 -24.31 -5.07
CA PHE A 218 -24.93 -23.27 -5.74
C PHE A 218 -25.01 -23.36 -7.27
N TRP A 219 -25.16 -22.21 -7.91
CA TRP A 219 -25.12 -22.04 -9.37
C TRP A 219 -26.16 -22.84 -10.16
N ASN A 220 -27.36 -22.99 -9.61
CA ASN A 220 -28.48 -23.62 -10.31
C ASN A 220 -29.42 -22.60 -10.96
N LYS A 221 -30.58 -23.07 -11.42
CA LYS A 221 -31.61 -22.29 -12.10
C LYS A 221 -32.91 -22.27 -11.30
N LEU A 222 -32.83 -22.42 -9.98
CA LEU A 222 -33.98 -22.54 -9.11
C LEU A 222 -34.85 -21.30 -9.23
N SER A 223 -36.11 -21.49 -9.62
CA SER A 223 -37.15 -20.46 -9.60
C SER A 223 -38.22 -20.75 -8.55
N PHE A 224 -38.33 -22.00 -8.09
CA PHE A 224 -39.35 -22.41 -7.14
C PHE A 224 -38.84 -23.51 -6.19
N ILE A 225 -39.10 -23.36 -4.89
CA ILE A 225 -38.77 -24.33 -3.83
C ILE A 225 -40.01 -24.56 -2.97
N HIS A 226 -40.56 -25.76 -2.96
CA HIS A 226 -41.77 -26.07 -2.20
C HIS A 226 -41.55 -25.92 -0.68
N GLU A 227 -42.54 -25.40 0.07
CA GLU A 227 -42.47 -25.14 1.53
C GLU A 227 -42.09 -26.38 2.38
N LEU A 228 -42.45 -27.58 1.90
CA LEU A 228 -42.13 -28.85 2.57
C LEU A 228 -40.74 -29.40 2.24
N THR A 229 -39.98 -28.77 1.35
CA THR A 229 -38.73 -29.32 0.83
C THR A 229 -37.74 -29.59 1.96
N PHE A 230 -37.45 -28.57 2.78
CA PHE A 230 -36.49 -28.67 3.89
C PHE A 230 -37.14 -28.97 5.24
N ARG A 231 -38.45 -29.25 5.24
CA ARG A 231 -39.20 -29.49 6.46
C ARG A 231 -38.65 -30.74 7.16
N ASN A 232 -38.44 -30.63 8.47
CA ASN A 232 -37.88 -31.68 9.35
C ASN A 232 -36.36 -31.92 9.23
N LEU A 233 -35.61 -31.11 8.49
CA LEU A 233 -34.14 -31.15 8.52
C LEU A 233 -33.59 -30.41 9.76
N SER A 234 -33.93 -30.91 10.95
CA SER A 234 -33.56 -30.25 12.21
C SER A 234 -32.06 -30.23 12.47
N ASN A 235 -31.26 -31.08 11.81
CA ASN A 235 -29.80 -31.10 11.95
C ASN A 235 -29.09 -30.17 10.95
N LEU A 236 -29.82 -29.56 10.01
CA LEU A 236 -29.25 -28.69 8.99
C LEU A 236 -28.62 -27.45 9.66
N ARG A 237 -27.34 -27.23 9.38
CA ARG A 237 -26.52 -26.12 9.87
C ARG A 237 -26.17 -25.14 8.77
N SER A 238 -25.99 -25.57 7.53
CA SER A 238 -25.69 -24.68 6.42
C SER A 238 -26.57 -24.98 5.20
N LEU A 239 -27.17 -23.91 4.65
CA LEU A 239 -27.99 -23.95 3.44
C LEU A 239 -27.49 -22.91 2.45
N ASP A 240 -26.94 -23.39 1.34
CA ASP A 240 -26.43 -22.55 0.26
C ASP A 240 -27.34 -22.62 -0.97
N LEU A 241 -27.95 -21.48 -1.30
CA LEU A 241 -28.79 -21.28 -2.48
C LEU A 241 -28.17 -20.27 -3.45
N ALA A 242 -26.89 -19.93 -3.31
CA ALA A 242 -26.28 -18.85 -4.07
C ALA A 242 -26.29 -19.10 -5.60
N VAL A 243 -26.29 -18.00 -6.34
CA VAL A 243 -26.24 -17.96 -7.81
C VAL A 243 -27.46 -18.66 -8.45
N ASN A 244 -28.63 -18.58 -7.81
CA ASN A 244 -29.91 -19.00 -8.37
C ASN A 244 -30.70 -17.77 -8.85
N LYS A 245 -30.32 -17.24 -10.02
CA LYS A 245 -30.83 -15.94 -10.53
C LYS A 245 -32.33 -15.87 -10.81
N ASN A 246 -33.03 -17.00 -10.80
CA ASN A 246 -34.48 -17.05 -10.99
C ASN A 246 -35.25 -17.07 -9.65
N LEU A 247 -34.55 -17.11 -8.51
CA LEU A 247 -35.13 -17.18 -7.17
C LEU A 247 -35.47 -15.77 -6.67
N THR A 248 -36.44 -15.11 -7.31
CA THR A 248 -36.78 -13.70 -7.07
C THR A 248 -37.31 -13.39 -5.66
N SER A 249 -37.70 -14.42 -4.90
CA SER A 249 -38.13 -14.32 -3.50
C SER A 249 -37.91 -15.67 -2.80
N LEU A 250 -37.58 -15.65 -1.51
CA LEU A 250 -37.79 -16.82 -0.66
C LEU A 250 -39.30 -17.05 -0.56
N GLN A 251 -39.74 -18.27 -0.85
CA GLN A 251 -41.16 -18.60 -0.71
C GLN A 251 -41.50 -18.70 0.77
N HIS A 252 -42.79 -18.52 1.09
CA HIS A 252 -43.25 -18.62 2.46
C HIS A 252 -42.92 -19.99 3.05
N ASP A 253 -42.51 -20.03 4.32
CA ASP A 253 -42.26 -21.24 5.11
C ASP A 253 -41.13 -22.16 4.64
N ILE A 254 -40.29 -21.78 3.66
CA ILE A 254 -39.21 -22.68 3.19
C ILE A 254 -38.15 -22.99 4.26
N LEU A 255 -37.95 -22.09 5.24
CA LEU A 255 -37.00 -22.28 6.34
C LEU A 255 -37.66 -22.82 7.61
N ARG A 256 -38.94 -23.19 7.54
CA ARG A 256 -39.72 -23.60 8.70
C ARG A 256 -39.17 -24.89 9.30
N GLY A 257 -38.97 -24.88 10.63
CA GLY A 257 -38.39 -25.99 11.38
C GLY A 257 -36.86 -26.12 11.33
N LEU A 258 -36.13 -25.22 10.66
CA LEU A 258 -34.67 -25.23 10.57
C LEU A 258 -34.00 -24.56 11.79
N ASN A 259 -34.34 -25.01 13.00
CA ASN A 259 -33.96 -24.34 14.25
C ASN A 259 -32.44 -24.31 14.53
N ASN A 260 -31.68 -25.24 13.95
CA ASN A 260 -30.23 -25.36 14.13
C ASN A 260 -29.43 -24.78 12.95
N LEU A 261 -30.10 -24.11 12.00
CA LEU A 261 -29.42 -23.47 10.87
C LEU A 261 -28.51 -22.37 11.39
N GLU A 262 -27.22 -22.48 11.11
CA GLU A 262 -26.17 -21.56 11.53
C GLU A 262 -25.76 -20.61 10.39
N GLU A 263 -25.85 -21.08 9.13
CA GLU A 263 -25.44 -20.33 7.94
C GLU A 263 -26.50 -20.42 6.82
N LEU A 264 -26.86 -19.27 6.27
CA LEU A 264 -27.76 -19.16 5.12
C LEU A 264 -27.12 -18.28 4.04
N ILE A 265 -26.88 -18.86 2.87
CA ILE A 265 -26.22 -18.20 1.74
C ILE A 265 -27.22 -18.00 0.59
N LEU A 266 -27.51 -16.74 0.27
CA LEU A 266 -28.50 -16.28 -0.72
C LEU A 266 -27.88 -15.30 -1.72
N LYS A 267 -26.56 -15.38 -1.91
CA LYS A 267 -25.79 -14.51 -2.80
C LYS A 267 -26.26 -14.63 -4.26
N ASP A 268 -26.40 -13.52 -4.96
CA ASP A 268 -26.69 -13.48 -6.42
C ASP A 268 -27.94 -14.30 -6.83
N CYS A 269 -29.04 -14.14 -6.07
CA CYS A 269 -30.33 -14.81 -6.30
C CYS A 269 -31.39 -13.90 -6.97
N SER A 270 -31.07 -12.63 -7.25
CA SER A 270 -32.02 -11.61 -7.73
C SER A 270 -33.20 -11.37 -6.76
N LEU A 271 -32.95 -11.51 -5.45
CA LEU A 271 -33.94 -11.28 -4.40
C LEU A 271 -34.25 -9.78 -4.27
N LYS A 272 -35.53 -9.43 -4.19
CA LYS A 272 -35.97 -8.03 -4.00
C LYS A 272 -36.18 -7.64 -2.53
N SER A 273 -36.45 -8.62 -1.68
CA SER A 273 -36.66 -8.44 -0.24
C SER A 273 -36.47 -9.76 0.49
N LEU A 274 -36.26 -9.69 1.80
CA LEU A 274 -36.31 -10.82 2.72
C LEU A 274 -37.44 -10.53 3.72
N ASN A 275 -38.44 -11.39 3.81
CA ASN A 275 -39.59 -11.15 4.69
C ASN A 275 -39.30 -11.71 6.08
N GLU A 276 -39.72 -11.00 7.12
CA GLU A 276 -39.53 -11.41 8.52
C GLU A 276 -40.10 -12.80 8.82
N VAL A 277 -41.25 -13.12 8.22
CA VAL A 277 -41.94 -14.40 8.48
C VAL A 277 -41.14 -15.61 7.98
N ASP A 278 -40.29 -15.43 6.96
CA ASP A 278 -39.52 -16.54 6.39
C ASP A 278 -38.45 -17.05 7.37
N PHE A 279 -38.16 -16.31 8.44
CA PHE A 279 -37.06 -16.58 9.36
C PHE A 279 -37.53 -16.84 10.81
N SER A 280 -38.82 -17.05 11.05
CA SER A 280 -39.38 -17.21 12.41
C SER A 280 -38.72 -18.33 13.23
N ASP A 281 -38.30 -19.40 12.55
CA ASP A 281 -37.81 -20.63 13.17
C ASP A 281 -36.26 -20.71 13.20
N VAL A 282 -35.53 -19.90 12.40
CA VAL A 282 -34.06 -19.97 12.26
C VAL A 282 -33.31 -19.22 13.38
N THR A 283 -33.62 -19.55 14.62
CA THR A 283 -33.12 -18.88 15.83
C THR A 283 -31.61 -19.07 16.10
N SER A 284 -30.99 -20.09 15.49
CA SER A 284 -29.56 -20.38 15.66
C SER A 284 -28.65 -19.70 14.64
N LEU A 285 -29.22 -18.91 13.72
CA LEU A 285 -28.48 -18.33 12.60
C LEU A 285 -27.37 -17.41 13.10
N LYS A 286 -26.14 -17.67 12.64
CA LYS A 286 -24.93 -16.90 12.92
C LYS A 286 -24.54 -16.03 11.72
N THR A 287 -24.70 -16.55 10.52
CA THR A 287 -24.26 -15.88 9.29
C THR A 287 -25.39 -15.84 8.26
N LEU A 288 -25.68 -14.63 7.78
CA LEU A 288 -26.59 -14.40 6.67
C LEU A 288 -25.85 -13.66 5.55
N SER A 289 -25.72 -14.34 4.41
CA SER A 289 -25.13 -13.79 3.18
C SER A 289 -26.22 -13.58 2.15
N ALA A 290 -26.47 -12.33 1.78
CA ALA A 290 -27.43 -11.95 0.75
C ALA A 290 -26.88 -10.84 -0.16
N GLU A 291 -25.56 -10.84 -0.40
CA GLU A 291 -24.92 -9.89 -1.29
C GLU A 291 -25.29 -10.10 -2.77
N LYS A 292 -25.12 -9.05 -3.59
CA LYS A 292 -25.40 -9.05 -5.04
C LYS A 292 -26.85 -9.41 -5.38
N ASN A 293 -27.81 -8.90 -4.61
CA ASN A 293 -29.23 -9.03 -4.88
C ASN A 293 -29.85 -7.65 -5.25
N ASP A 294 -31.17 -7.60 -5.38
CA ASP A 294 -31.93 -6.39 -5.70
C ASP A 294 -32.64 -5.81 -4.45
N ILE A 295 -32.12 -6.08 -3.24
CA ILE A 295 -32.77 -5.71 -1.98
C ILE A 295 -32.77 -4.19 -1.82
N THR A 296 -33.95 -3.59 -1.62
CA THR A 296 -34.10 -2.13 -1.53
C THR A 296 -34.13 -1.58 -0.11
N GLU A 297 -34.43 -2.42 0.88
CA GLU A 297 -34.52 -2.04 2.29
C GLU A 297 -33.93 -3.15 3.16
N ILE A 298 -33.28 -2.76 4.27
CA ILE A 298 -32.78 -3.72 5.24
C ILE A 298 -33.98 -4.44 5.88
N PRO A 299 -34.01 -5.78 5.89
CA PRO A 299 -35.08 -6.56 6.48
C PRO A 299 -35.34 -6.20 7.96
N ASN A 300 -36.61 -6.00 8.31
CA ASN A 300 -37.01 -5.67 9.68
C ASN A 300 -36.72 -6.78 10.69
N ILE A 301 -36.36 -7.99 10.26
CA ILE A 301 -36.00 -9.08 11.17
C ILE A 301 -34.76 -8.77 12.03
N PHE A 302 -33.88 -7.89 11.55
CA PHE A 302 -32.74 -7.44 12.36
C PHE A 302 -33.16 -6.40 13.41
N SER A 303 -34.36 -5.83 13.26
CA SER A 303 -34.85 -4.77 14.13
C SER A 303 -35.37 -5.36 15.43
N ASN A 304 -34.79 -4.91 16.55
CA ASN A 304 -35.30 -5.26 17.87
C ASN A 304 -35.95 -4.04 18.50
N PHE A 305 -37.27 -3.95 18.41
CA PHE A 305 -38.02 -3.00 19.22
C PHE A 305 -38.07 -3.50 20.67
N PRO A 306 -37.99 -2.63 21.69
CA PRO A 306 -37.99 -3.01 23.11
C PRO A 306 -39.17 -3.90 23.58
N GLU A 307 -40.17 -4.13 22.73
CA GLU A 307 -41.39 -4.90 23.00
C GLU A 307 -41.51 -6.19 22.14
N GLN A 308 -40.54 -6.52 21.28
CA GLN A 308 -40.54 -7.72 20.43
C GLN A 308 -39.43 -8.70 20.82
N GLU A 309 -39.71 -10.01 20.73
CA GLU A 309 -38.69 -11.05 20.93
C GLU A 309 -37.67 -11.05 19.79
N VAL A 310 -36.39 -11.10 20.11
CA VAL A 310 -35.30 -11.15 19.13
C VAL A 310 -35.26 -12.53 18.47
N VAL A 311 -35.75 -12.62 17.24
CA VAL A 311 -35.74 -13.86 16.46
C VAL A 311 -34.31 -14.34 16.19
N LEU A 312 -33.43 -13.43 15.74
CA LEU A 312 -32.05 -13.75 15.34
C LEU A 312 -31.01 -13.37 16.40
N SER A 313 -31.22 -13.82 17.64
CA SER A 313 -30.38 -13.41 18.80
C SER A 313 -28.91 -13.86 18.72
N ARG A 314 -28.59 -14.85 17.88
CA ARG A 314 -27.25 -15.44 17.72
C ARG A 314 -26.49 -14.92 16.51
N ILE A 315 -27.08 -14.00 15.73
CA ILE A 315 -26.45 -13.51 14.51
C ILE A 315 -25.14 -12.78 14.81
N GLN A 316 -24.11 -13.11 14.05
CA GLN A 316 -22.74 -12.60 14.18
C GLN A 316 -22.36 -11.78 12.95
N THR A 317 -22.77 -12.24 11.75
CA THR A 317 -22.35 -11.64 10.49
C THR A 317 -23.54 -11.42 9.56
N ILE A 318 -23.69 -10.18 9.09
CA ILE A 318 -24.70 -9.78 8.10
C ILE A 318 -23.98 -9.22 6.87
N LYS A 319 -24.15 -9.88 5.72
CA LYS A 319 -23.57 -9.47 4.42
C LYS A 319 -24.66 -9.08 3.44
N LEU A 320 -24.79 -7.78 3.19
CA LEU A 320 -25.81 -7.16 2.33
C LEU A 320 -25.19 -6.25 1.27
N GLN A 321 -23.90 -6.41 0.98
CA GLN A 321 -23.19 -5.61 0.00
C GLN A 321 -23.70 -5.79 -1.43
N SER A 322 -23.48 -4.79 -2.30
CA SER A 322 -23.93 -4.83 -3.70
C SER A 322 -25.45 -5.05 -3.84
N ASN A 323 -26.24 -4.31 -3.07
CA ASN A 323 -27.71 -4.29 -3.15
C ASN A 323 -28.20 -2.86 -3.51
N ASN A 324 -29.51 -2.62 -3.44
CA ASN A 324 -30.14 -1.34 -3.75
C ASN A 324 -30.64 -0.58 -2.50
N ILE A 325 -30.00 -0.79 -1.33
CA ILE A 325 -30.44 -0.24 -0.04
C ILE A 325 -30.20 1.27 0.00
N LYS A 326 -31.21 2.05 0.40
CA LYS A 326 -31.17 3.53 0.37
C LYS A 326 -30.88 4.21 1.70
N CYS A 327 -31.19 3.57 2.83
CA CYS A 327 -30.98 4.13 4.16
C CYS A 327 -30.90 3.03 5.22
N VAL A 328 -30.28 3.36 6.35
CA VAL A 328 -30.32 2.54 7.57
C VAL A 328 -31.24 3.24 8.56
N LYS A 329 -32.38 2.63 8.88
CA LYS A 329 -33.45 3.23 9.71
C LYS A 329 -33.11 3.12 11.19
N LEU A 330 -33.86 3.83 12.04
CA LEU A 330 -33.74 3.69 13.48
C LEU A 330 -33.92 2.22 13.92
N PHE A 331 -33.14 1.77 14.90
CA PHE A 331 -33.23 0.44 15.50
C PHE A 331 -33.08 -0.74 14.52
N THR A 332 -32.52 -0.52 13.33
CA THR A 332 -32.41 -1.57 12.31
C THR A 332 -31.57 -2.77 12.78
N PHE A 333 -30.51 -2.53 13.56
CA PHE A 333 -29.65 -3.57 14.12
C PHE A 333 -29.63 -3.55 15.65
N SER A 334 -30.66 -2.98 16.30
CA SER A 334 -30.60 -2.78 17.74
C SER A 334 -30.48 -4.09 18.52
N ASN A 335 -29.69 -4.08 19.60
CA ASN A 335 -29.62 -5.18 20.58
C ASN A 335 -29.24 -6.56 19.99
N LEU A 336 -28.62 -6.63 18.81
CA LEU A 336 -28.03 -7.86 18.30
C LEU A 336 -26.70 -8.10 19.02
N ALA A 337 -26.79 -8.62 20.24
CA ALA A 337 -25.66 -8.67 21.17
C ALA A 337 -24.45 -9.49 20.67
N HIS A 338 -24.65 -10.44 19.75
CA HIS A 338 -23.57 -11.26 19.20
C HIS A 338 -23.02 -10.73 17.86
N LEU A 339 -23.60 -9.65 17.32
CA LEU A 339 -23.25 -9.13 16.02
C LEU A 339 -21.85 -8.52 16.06
N SER A 340 -20.95 -9.06 15.23
CA SER A 340 -19.55 -8.63 15.10
C SER A 340 -19.30 -7.91 13.77
N GLU A 341 -19.96 -8.32 12.69
CA GLU A 341 -19.69 -7.79 11.34
C GLU A 341 -20.97 -7.41 10.59
N ILE A 342 -20.99 -6.17 10.08
CA ILE A 342 -22.02 -5.67 9.16
C ILE A 342 -21.34 -5.18 7.88
N ASP A 343 -21.66 -5.82 6.75
CA ASP A 343 -21.25 -5.34 5.43
C ASP A 343 -22.45 -4.80 4.63
N LEU A 344 -22.48 -3.48 4.47
CA LEU A 344 -23.47 -2.71 3.70
C LEU A 344 -22.80 -1.97 2.53
N SER A 345 -21.60 -2.38 2.12
CA SER A 345 -20.86 -1.71 1.06
C SER A 345 -21.55 -1.81 -0.31
N LEU A 346 -21.19 -0.92 -1.23
CA LEU A 346 -21.68 -0.91 -2.62
C LEU A 346 -23.23 -0.89 -2.70
N ASN A 347 -23.86 -0.06 -1.87
CA ASN A 347 -25.31 0.16 -1.86
C ASN A 347 -25.63 1.61 -2.29
N LEU A 348 -26.86 2.05 -2.08
CA LEU A 348 -27.34 3.40 -2.39
C LEU A 348 -27.59 4.23 -1.11
N ILE A 349 -26.92 3.89 0.00
CA ILE A 349 -27.21 4.45 1.32
C ILE A 349 -26.84 5.92 1.34
N SER A 350 -27.85 6.79 1.49
CA SER A 350 -27.66 8.25 1.60
C SER A 350 -27.73 8.76 3.03
N SER A 351 -28.26 7.97 3.96
CA SER A 351 -28.44 8.36 5.37
C SER A 351 -28.44 7.17 6.33
N VAL A 352 -27.85 7.37 7.51
CA VAL A 352 -27.89 6.46 8.66
C VAL A 352 -28.55 7.21 9.83
N ASP A 353 -29.57 6.60 10.45
CA ASP A 353 -30.26 7.16 11.62
C ASP A 353 -29.40 7.14 12.90
N ASP A 354 -29.63 8.10 13.81
CA ASP A 354 -28.95 8.24 15.10
C ASP A 354 -29.01 6.97 15.97
N LYS A 355 -30.00 6.11 15.80
CA LYS A 355 -30.16 4.86 16.58
C LYS A 355 -30.09 3.60 15.71
N ALA A 356 -29.53 3.70 14.52
CA ALA A 356 -29.39 2.56 13.60
C ALA A 356 -28.59 1.40 14.23
N PHE A 357 -27.48 1.72 14.91
CA PHE A 357 -26.53 0.78 15.52
C PHE A 357 -26.65 0.72 17.06
N TYR A 358 -27.84 1.03 17.60
CA TYR A 358 -28.02 1.19 19.03
C TYR A 358 -27.70 -0.12 19.81
N ASN A 359 -26.82 -0.01 20.80
CA ASN A 359 -26.50 -1.08 21.75
C ASN A 359 -25.88 -2.34 21.12
N LEU A 360 -25.03 -2.15 20.11
CA LEU A 360 -24.20 -3.20 19.53
C LEU A 360 -22.86 -3.29 20.27
N GLU A 361 -22.83 -3.99 21.41
CA GLU A 361 -21.65 -4.01 22.30
C GLU A 361 -20.46 -4.77 21.71
N ASN A 362 -20.71 -5.86 20.97
CA ASN A 362 -19.69 -6.73 20.39
C ASN A 362 -19.41 -6.45 18.90
N ILE A 363 -19.96 -5.36 18.35
CA ILE A 363 -19.68 -5.01 16.95
C ILE A 363 -18.20 -4.72 16.80
N GLU A 364 -17.61 -5.28 15.77
CA GLU A 364 -16.18 -5.28 15.50
C GLU A 364 -15.91 -4.51 14.19
N SER A 365 -16.73 -4.75 13.17
CA SER A 365 -16.60 -4.11 11.86
C SER A 365 -17.94 -3.62 11.31
N ILE A 366 -17.96 -2.37 10.83
CA ILE A 366 -19.05 -1.80 10.03
C ILE A 366 -18.47 -1.31 8.71
N ASN A 367 -18.91 -1.92 7.60
CA ASN A 367 -18.52 -1.52 6.26
C ASN A 367 -19.67 -0.81 5.54
N LEU A 368 -19.46 0.48 5.24
CA LEU A 368 -20.36 1.37 4.51
C LEU A 368 -19.70 1.93 3.24
N ALA A 369 -18.62 1.29 2.75
CA ALA A 369 -17.88 1.77 1.59
C ALA A 369 -18.73 1.79 0.30
N GLY A 370 -18.47 2.72 -0.62
CA GLY A 370 -19.13 2.75 -1.93
C GLY A 370 -20.62 3.07 -1.86
N ASN A 371 -21.01 3.95 -0.93
CA ASN A 371 -22.39 4.41 -0.73
C ASN A 371 -22.54 5.89 -1.14
N ARG A 372 -23.63 6.54 -0.71
CA ARG A 372 -23.95 7.94 -1.06
C ARG A 372 -24.03 8.83 0.19
N LEU A 373 -23.31 8.48 1.26
CA LEU A 373 -23.37 9.21 2.53
C LEU A 373 -22.71 10.57 2.37
N ALA A 374 -23.45 11.64 2.65
CA ALA A 374 -22.92 13.01 2.71
C ALA A 374 -22.47 13.40 4.13
N VAL A 375 -23.10 12.81 5.14
CA VAL A 375 -22.83 13.03 6.57
C VAL A 375 -23.08 11.73 7.33
N ILE A 376 -22.31 11.49 8.38
CA ILE A 376 -22.60 10.48 9.40
C ILE A 376 -22.80 11.14 10.76
N SER A 377 -23.88 10.80 11.46
CA SER A 377 -24.19 11.40 12.75
C SER A 377 -23.31 10.80 13.85
N PRO A 378 -22.68 11.60 14.72
CA PRO A 378 -21.92 11.09 15.85
C PRO A 378 -22.75 10.21 16.80
N LYS A 379 -24.07 10.45 16.89
CA LYS A 379 -24.97 9.64 17.73
C LYS A 379 -25.18 8.24 17.21
N SER A 380 -25.14 8.06 15.88
CA SER A 380 -25.27 6.73 15.25
C SER A 380 -24.10 5.81 15.59
N LEU A 381 -22.95 6.38 15.96
CA LEU A 381 -21.73 5.65 16.34
C LEU A 381 -21.53 5.57 17.86
N PHE A 382 -22.54 5.95 18.64
CA PHE A 382 -22.45 5.99 20.10
C PHE A 382 -22.58 4.57 20.70
N ASN A 383 -21.76 4.30 21.72
CA ASN A 383 -21.71 3.07 22.51
C ASN A 383 -21.34 1.79 21.74
N LEU A 384 -20.53 1.90 20.68
CA LEU A 384 -19.99 0.76 19.91
C LEU A 384 -18.64 0.32 20.49
N GLN A 385 -18.61 -0.16 21.74
CA GLN A 385 -17.36 -0.33 22.50
C GLN A 385 -16.34 -1.28 21.86
N GLY A 386 -16.81 -2.32 21.16
CA GLY A 386 -15.98 -3.31 20.47
C GLY A 386 -15.50 -2.90 19.07
N LEU A 387 -15.99 -1.78 18.52
CA LEU A 387 -15.75 -1.45 17.11
C LEU A 387 -14.25 -1.21 16.88
N TYR A 388 -13.68 -1.90 15.91
CA TYR A 388 -12.29 -1.74 15.50
C TYR A 388 -12.16 -1.27 14.06
N LEU A 389 -13.17 -1.47 13.19
CA LEU A 389 -13.12 -1.05 11.78
C LEU A 389 -14.43 -0.37 11.37
N LEU A 390 -14.30 0.85 10.86
CA LEU A 390 -15.36 1.62 10.21
C LEU A 390 -14.91 2.02 8.81
N ASP A 391 -15.40 1.33 7.78
CA ASP A 391 -15.09 1.66 6.39
C ASP A 391 -16.15 2.60 5.80
N LEU A 392 -15.75 3.83 5.47
CA LEU A 392 -16.57 4.89 4.87
C LEU A 392 -16.01 5.35 3.52
N LYS A 393 -15.11 4.57 2.91
CA LYS A 393 -14.49 4.87 1.63
C LYS A 393 -15.52 5.07 0.52
N ASP A 394 -15.19 5.83 -0.52
CA ASP A 394 -16.05 5.99 -1.70
C ASP A 394 -17.48 6.44 -1.35
N ASN A 395 -17.57 7.48 -0.52
CA ASN A 395 -18.82 8.14 -0.17
C ASN A 395 -18.76 9.62 -0.59
N MET A 396 -19.76 10.40 -0.19
CA MET A 396 -19.88 11.82 -0.49
C MET A 396 -19.64 12.69 0.76
N LEU A 397 -18.91 12.18 1.75
CA LEU A 397 -18.76 12.85 3.04
C LEU A 397 -18.04 14.19 2.85
N THR A 398 -18.61 15.25 3.41
CA THR A 398 -17.99 16.58 3.46
C THR A 398 -17.26 16.83 4.77
N TYR A 399 -17.68 16.18 5.86
CA TYR A 399 -17.01 16.23 7.14
C TYR A 399 -17.23 14.90 7.88
N PHE A 400 -16.36 14.63 8.85
CA PHE A 400 -16.49 13.53 9.80
C PHE A 400 -16.64 14.12 11.20
N PRO A 401 -17.62 13.68 11.99
CA PRO A 401 -17.91 14.31 13.27
C PRO A 401 -16.75 14.19 14.26
N THR A 402 -16.47 15.30 14.95
CA THR A 402 -15.57 15.35 16.10
C THR A 402 -16.37 15.22 17.37
N PHE A 403 -15.84 14.46 18.33
CA PHE A 403 -16.48 14.30 19.63
C PHE A 403 -15.76 15.19 20.63
N PRO A 404 -16.41 16.24 21.16
CA PRO A 404 -15.75 17.18 22.05
C PRO A 404 -15.34 16.47 23.35
N CYS A 405 -14.05 16.51 23.64
CA CYS A 405 -13.49 16.11 24.92
C CYS A 405 -13.84 17.10 26.01
N ASN A 406 -15.02 16.96 26.60
CA ASN A 406 -15.35 17.74 27.77
C ASN A 406 -14.73 17.10 29.03
N VAL A 407 -13.49 17.50 29.32
CA VAL A 407 -12.71 17.11 30.51
C VAL A 407 -13.40 17.55 31.83
N ASN A 408 -14.45 18.37 31.77
CA ASN A 408 -15.11 18.94 32.94
C ASN A 408 -16.57 18.51 33.17
N SER A 409 -17.11 17.57 32.39
CA SER A 409 -18.45 17.01 32.64
C SER A 409 -18.36 15.62 33.24
N ARG A 410 -18.82 15.52 34.50
CA ARG A 410 -19.14 14.34 35.34
C ARG A 410 -18.90 12.93 34.74
N PRO A 411 -18.31 11.99 35.50
CA PRO A 411 -18.17 10.60 35.08
C PRO A 411 -19.57 9.99 34.89
N GLY A 412 -19.93 9.74 33.64
CA GLY A 412 -21.28 9.33 33.23
C GLY A 412 -21.60 9.51 31.75
N LEU A 413 -20.73 10.17 30.98
CA LEU A 413 -20.83 10.33 29.52
C LEU A 413 -19.70 9.61 28.76
N ASN A 414 -19.16 8.53 29.34
CA ASN A 414 -18.20 7.67 28.65
C ASN A 414 -18.98 6.65 27.82
N GLY A 415 -19.20 6.93 26.54
CA GLY A 415 -19.98 6.06 25.66
C GLY A 415 -19.51 6.07 24.22
N LEU A 416 -18.22 6.26 23.96
CA LEU A 416 -17.67 6.08 22.62
C LEU A 416 -16.94 4.75 22.49
N PRO A 417 -16.87 4.18 21.27
CA PRO A 417 -15.92 3.13 20.96
C PRO A 417 -14.56 3.46 21.57
N SER A 418 -13.89 2.47 22.14
CA SER A 418 -12.52 2.60 22.60
C SER A 418 -11.63 3.22 21.50
N ILE A 419 -10.50 3.83 21.88
CA ILE A 419 -9.49 4.56 21.07
C ILE A 419 -8.83 3.71 19.94
N ARG A 420 -9.56 2.79 19.29
CA ARG A 420 -9.07 1.69 18.47
C ARG A 420 -9.79 1.55 17.13
N VAL A 421 -10.77 2.41 16.82
CA VAL A 421 -11.51 2.32 15.55
C VAL A 421 -10.64 2.81 14.41
N LEU A 422 -10.23 1.90 13.55
CA LEU A 422 -9.68 2.22 12.25
C LEU A 422 -10.80 2.75 11.34
N THR A 423 -10.69 4.00 10.92
CA THR A 423 -11.69 4.63 10.03
C THR A 423 -11.09 4.90 8.66
N ASP A 424 -11.63 4.33 7.59
CA ASP A 424 -11.25 4.63 6.20
C ASP A 424 -12.18 5.69 5.60
N LEU A 425 -11.64 6.87 5.31
CA LEU A 425 -12.37 8.01 4.73
C LEU A 425 -11.96 8.33 3.29
N ARG A 426 -11.17 7.47 2.63
CA ARG A 426 -10.63 7.74 1.30
C ARG A 426 -11.73 7.95 0.25
N ARG A 427 -11.40 8.74 -0.77
CA ARG A 427 -12.32 9.01 -1.91
C ARG A 427 -13.67 9.57 -1.45
N ASN A 428 -13.64 10.43 -0.44
CA ASN A 428 -14.72 11.34 -0.04
C ASN A 428 -14.42 12.77 -0.51
N ASN A 429 -15.37 13.70 -0.32
CA ASN A 429 -15.22 15.11 -0.68
C ASN A 429 -15.06 15.99 0.57
N LEU A 430 -14.09 15.64 1.42
CA LEU A 430 -13.90 16.27 2.73
C LEU A 430 -13.54 17.75 2.59
N GLN A 431 -14.23 18.62 3.33
CA GLN A 431 -13.96 20.05 3.42
C GLN A 431 -13.03 20.30 4.60
N CYS A 432 -11.86 20.88 4.35
CA CYS A 432 -10.82 21.02 5.38
C CYS A 432 -10.79 22.47 5.88
N ASP A 433 -11.90 22.83 6.53
CA ASP A 433 -12.15 24.09 7.22
C ASP A 433 -12.13 23.89 8.75
N CYS A 434 -12.60 24.88 9.53
CA CYS A 434 -12.62 24.77 10.99
C CYS A 434 -13.53 23.64 11.53
N SER A 435 -14.49 23.12 10.75
CA SER A 435 -15.33 22.00 11.18
C SER A 435 -14.57 20.68 11.23
N MET A 436 -13.62 20.50 10.31
CA MET A 436 -12.74 19.33 10.23
C MET A 436 -11.42 19.52 10.98
N PHE A 437 -11.09 20.75 11.43
CA PHE A 437 -9.84 21.05 12.14
C PHE A 437 -9.62 20.15 13.35
N GLU A 438 -10.59 20.03 14.26
CA GLU A 438 -10.43 19.19 15.46
C GLU A 438 -10.24 17.71 15.10
N PHE A 439 -10.97 17.19 14.09
CA PHE A 439 -10.86 15.80 13.65
C PHE A 439 -9.47 15.57 13.10
N LEU A 440 -9.07 16.41 12.14
CA LEU A 440 -7.81 16.31 11.46
C LEU A 440 -6.68 16.53 12.46
N TYR A 441 -6.65 17.60 13.24
CA TYR A 441 -5.60 17.84 14.24
C TYR A 441 -5.38 16.64 15.18
N HIS A 442 -6.45 16.05 15.73
CA HIS A 442 -6.33 14.86 16.57
C HIS A 442 -5.90 13.61 15.80
N PHE A 443 -6.47 13.39 14.62
CA PHE A 443 -6.11 12.31 13.69
C PHE A 443 -4.64 12.39 13.27
N ILE A 444 -4.13 13.61 13.07
CA ILE A 444 -2.80 13.97 12.61
C ILE A 444 -1.77 13.80 13.73
N ALA A 445 -2.07 14.32 14.92
CA ALA A 445 -1.12 14.31 16.05
C ALA A 445 -0.90 12.90 16.62
N PHE A 446 -1.89 12.02 16.49
CA PHE A 446 -1.88 10.72 17.18
C PHE A 446 -2.14 9.51 16.28
N GLY A 447 -2.51 9.70 15.01
CA GLY A 447 -2.85 8.60 14.08
C GLY A 447 -4.21 7.97 14.34
N PHE A 448 -5.02 8.55 15.24
CA PHE A 448 -6.35 8.07 15.66
C PHE A 448 -7.21 9.27 16.08
N THR A 449 -8.54 9.08 16.15
CA THR A 449 -9.44 10.02 16.84
C THR A 449 -9.19 9.94 18.35
N GLU A 450 -8.09 10.52 18.83
CA GLU A 450 -7.79 10.62 20.26
C GLU A 450 -8.64 11.73 20.89
N GLY A 451 -9.88 11.36 21.22
CA GLY A 451 -10.67 12.09 22.18
C GLY A 451 -10.29 11.66 23.60
N CYS A 452 -9.37 12.40 24.23
CA CYS A 452 -9.26 12.66 25.68
C CYS A 452 -8.09 11.96 26.44
N SER A 453 -7.19 12.81 26.96
CA SER A 453 -6.18 12.60 28.03
C SER A 453 -5.47 11.23 28.13
N LEU A 454 -4.20 11.17 27.73
CA LEU A 454 -3.27 10.13 28.18
C LEU A 454 -2.64 10.49 29.54
N PRO A 455 -2.49 9.53 30.47
CA PRO A 455 -1.49 9.59 31.52
C PRO A 455 -0.08 9.46 30.92
N SER A 456 0.93 9.89 31.68
CA SER A 456 2.34 10.03 31.26
C SER A 456 2.94 8.83 30.53
N LEU A 457 3.93 9.10 29.67
CA LEU A 457 4.78 8.24 28.82
C LEU A 457 5.27 6.87 29.36
N TYR A 458 5.01 6.52 30.62
CA TYR A 458 5.59 5.36 31.30
C TYR A 458 4.78 4.04 31.20
N ASP A 459 3.54 4.08 30.71
CA ASP A 459 2.64 2.89 30.68
C ASP A 459 2.42 2.26 29.29
N ARG A 460 3.18 2.65 28.26
CA ARG A 460 2.93 2.24 26.86
C ARG A 460 3.24 0.77 26.54
N GLU A 461 4.13 0.11 27.29
CA GLU A 461 4.53 -1.28 26.99
C GLU A 461 3.75 -2.36 27.77
N LYS A 462 2.95 -1.98 28.77
CA LYS A 462 2.26 -2.94 29.64
C LYS A 462 0.84 -3.31 29.16
N TYR A 463 0.22 -2.48 28.33
CA TYR A 463 -1.20 -2.60 27.97
C TYR A 463 -1.47 -2.75 26.45
N TRP A 464 -0.43 -2.83 25.60
CA TRP A 464 -0.59 -2.76 24.15
C TRP A 464 0.16 -3.81 23.33
N PRO A 465 -0.24 -5.10 23.38
CA PRO A 465 0.17 -6.07 22.37
C PRO A 465 -0.70 -5.88 21.12
N GLY A 466 -0.13 -5.32 20.03
CA GLY A 466 -0.81 -5.24 18.72
C GLY A 466 -0.71 -3.91 17.95
N VAL A 467 -0.02 -2.88 18.47
CA VAL A 467 0.11 -1.55 17.79
C VAL A 467 0.77 -1.65 16.41
N HIS A 468 1.58 -2.67 16.17
CA HIS A 468 2.34 -2.79 14.91
C HIS A 468 1.46 -2.94 13.66
N TYR A 469 0.22 -3.45 13.79
CA TYR A 469 -0.70 -3.57 12.65
C TYR A 469 -1.42 -2.24 12.32
N LEU A 470 -1.55 -1.33 13.30
CA LEU A 470 -2.26 -0.06 13.14
C LEU A 470 -1.34 1.10 12.70
N VAL A 471 -0.03 1.01 12.93
CA VAL A 471 0.94 2.00 12.43
C VAL A 471 1.09 1.93 10.90
N ASN A 472 0.84 0.75 10.31
CA ASN A 472 0.80 0.57 8.85
C ASN A 472 -0.39 1.26 8.16
N GLN A 473 -1.36 1.80 8.91
CA GLN A 473 -2.51 2.52 8.35
C GLN A 473 -2.21 4.01 8.05
N ARG A 474 -1.00 4.52 8.34
CA ARG A 474 -0.54 5.78 7.73
C ARG A 474 -0.59 5.71 6.19
N PHE A 475 -0.36 4.53 5.60
CA PHE A 475 -0.30 4.34 4.14
C PHE A 475 -1.64 4.41 3.41
N HIS A 476 -2.77 4.20 4.09
CA HIS A 476 -4.09 4.46 3.50
C HIS A 476 -4.52 5.92 3.68
N GLN A 477 -3.80 6.73 4.45
CA GLN A 477 -4.21 8.10 4.75
C GLN A 477 -3.53 9.15 3.87
N ALA A 478 -2.42 8.79 3.20
CA ALA A 478 -1.74 9.61 2.19
C ALA A 478 -2.63 9.94 0.98
N GLU A 479 -3.70 9.17 0.72
CA GLU A 479 -4.67 9.38 -0.36
C GLU A 479 -5.88 10.24 0.06
N LEU A 480 -5.94 10.71 1.30
CA LEU A 480 -7.02 11.58 1.75
C LEU A 480 -6.84 12.97 1.14
N LEU A 481 -7.71 13.27 0.18
CA LEU A 481 -7.81 14.56 -0.49
C LEU A 481 -8.78 15.46 0.27
N CYS A 482 -8.27 16.62 0.64
CA CYS A 482 -8.98 17.67 1.35
C CYS A 482 -9.27 18.82 0.37
N ASN A 483 -10.52 19.25 0.33
CA ASN A 483 -10.91 20.46 -0.40
C ASN A 483 -10.85 21.68 0.54
N ASN A 484 -10.14 22.72 0.13
CA ASN A 484 -10.00 23.99 0.85
C ASN A 484 -10.20 25.17 -0.12
N PRO A 485 -10.62 26.36 0.36
CA PRO A 485 -10.45 27.65 -0.31
C PRO A 485 -9.26 27.85 -1.26
N ARG A 486 -8.08 27.28 -0.95
CA ARG A 486 -6.85 27.40 -1.77
C ARG A 486 -6.69 26.30 -2.84
N GLY A 487 -7.54 25.28 -2.87
CA GLY A 487 -7.44 24.13 -3.78
C GLY A 487 -7.60 22.78 -3.06
N PHE A 488 -7.30 21.70 -3.79
CA PHE A 488 -7.21 20.36 -3.22
C PHE A 488 -5.80 20.12 -2.68
N PHE A 489 -5.71 19.63 -1.46
CA PHE A 489 -4.44 19.29 -0.80
C PHE A 489 -4.53 17.88 -0.26
N TYR A 490 -3.41 17.15 -0.30
CA TYR A 490 -3.30 15.95 0.49
C TYR A 490 -3.23 16.33 1.96
N ILE A 491 -3.80 15.51 2.84
CA ILE A 491 -3.71 15.75 4.29
C ILE A 491 -2.25 15.94 4.70
N GLU A 492 -1.30 15.19 4.12
CA GLU A 492 0.15 15.31 4.36
C GLU A 492 0.70 16.73 4.11
N ASP A 493 0.20 17.44 3.10
CA ASP A 493 0.57 18.83 2.83
C ASP A 493 -0.02 19.79 3.89
N ILE A 494 -1.23 19.50 4.37
CA ILE A 494 -1.90 20.25 5.45
C ILE A 494 -1.18 20.04 6.79
N LEU A 495 -0.56 18.87 7.03
CA LEU A 495 0.19 18.57 8.28
C LEU A 495 1.33 19.54 8.54
N ASN A 496 1.92 20.06 7.48
CA ASN A 496 3.09 20.92 7.56
C ASN A 496 2.73 22.41 7.67
N GLU A 497 1.46 22.79 7.40
CA GLU A 497 0.97 24.16 7.50
C GLU A 497 -0.44 24.21 8.17
N PRO A 498 -0.51 24.24 9.51
CA PRO A 498 -1.79 24.40 10.24
C PRO A 498 -2.53 25.70 9.91
N SER A 499 -1.82 26.69 9.36
CA SER A 499 -2.34 27.94 8.80
C SER A 499 -3.23 27.75 7.57
N LEU A 500 -3.28 26.53 6.98
CA LEU A 500 -4.18 26.18 5.90
C LEU A 500 -5.61 25.92 6.38
N PHE A 501 -5.87 25.69 7.68
CA PHE A 501 -7.23 25.61 8.19
C PHE A 501 -7.85 27.00 8.25
N LEU A 502 -8.73 27.24 7.28
CA LEU A 502 -9.26 28.54 6.95
C LEU A 502 -10.78 28.46 6.95
N SER A 503 -11.43 29.36 7.69
CA SER A 503 -12.88 29.57 7.59
C SER A 503 -13.18 30.79 6.73
N ASP A 504 -14.09 30.64 5.78
CA ASP A 504 -14.56 31.76 4.98
C ASP A 504 -15.52 32.62 5.81
N ILE A 505 -15.11 33.86 6.11
CA ILE A 505 -15.89 34.81 6.90
C ILE A 505 -16.47 35.94 6.05
N SER A 506 -16.36 35.85 4.72
CA SER A 506 -16.75 36.91 3.78
C SER A 506 -18.23 37.32 3.88
N ASN A 507 -19.11 36.40 4.29
CA ASN A 507 -20.56 36.62 4.40
C ASN A 507 -21.06 36.72 5.86
N THR A 508 -20.17 36.93 6.82
CA THR A 508 -20.56 37.00 8.24
C THR A 508 -21.02 38.40 8.62
N SER A 509 -21.95 38.51 9.57
CA SER A 509 -22.51 39.80 10.00
C SER A 509 -21.60 40.58 10.94
N TYR A 510 -20.55 39.95 11.46
CA TYR A 510 -19.67 40.51 12.49
C TYR A 510 -18.28 40.89 11.96
N PHE A 511 -17.97 40.61 10.70
CA PHE A 511 -16.70 40.96 10.06
C PHE A 511 -16.98 41.68 8.73
N SER A 512 -16.45 42.89 8.57
CA SER A 512 -16.68 43.68 7.36
C SER A 512 -15.69 43.27 6.26
N CYS A 513 -16.19 42.61 5.21
CA CYS A 513 -15.36 42.19 4.07
C CYS A 513 -15.55 43.12 2.86
N PRO A 514 -14.48 43.75 2.32
CA PRO A 514 -14.59 44.62 1.17
C PRO A 514 -15.15 43.94 -0.08
N ARG A 515 -15.86 44.69 -0.91
CA ARG A 515 -16.44 44.16 -2.15
C ARG A 515 -15.34 43.67 -3.12
N GLY A 516 -15.50 42.44 -3.59
CA GLY A 516 -14.52 41.79 -4.48
C GLY A 516 -13.36 41.13 -3.74
N CYS A 517 -13.26 41.32 -2.43
CA CYS A 517 -12.28 40.64 -1.60
C CYS A 517 -12.84 39.36 -0.97
N ARG A 518 -11.94 38.49 -0.55
CA ARG A 518 -12.22 37.27 0.21
C ARG A 518 -11.63 37.40 1.60
N CYS A 519 -12.45 37.22 2.62
CA CYS A 519 -12.05 37.34 4.01
C CYS A 519 -12.07 35.98 4.69
N ILE A 520 -10.98 35.64 5.35
CA ILE A 520 -10.72 34.30 5.85
C ILE A 520 -10.13 34.39 7.25
N ARG A 521 -10.53 33.49 8.15
CA ARG A 521 -9.94 33.36 9.49
C ARG A 521 -9.17 32.06 9.63
N ALA A 522 -7.91 32.15 10.07
CA ALA A 522 -7.10 31.00 10.43
C ALA A 522 -7.60 30.38 11.75
N CYS A 523 -7.92 29.08 11.75
CA CYS A 523 -8.63 28.42 12.86
C CYS A 523 -7.79 28.33 14.16
N GLN A 524 -6.47 28.12 14.05
CA GLN A 524 -5.59 27.90 15.22
C GLN A 524 -5.20 29.19 15.96
N GLU A 525 -4.90 30.26 15.22
CA GLU A 525 -4.38 31.52 15.77
C GLU A 525 -5.42 32.63 15.79
N SER A 526 -6.60 32.41 15.22
CA SER A 526 -7.67 33.41 15.13
C SER A 526 -7.31 34.66 14.32
N VAL A 527 -6.28 34.56 13.47
CA VAL A 527 -5.80 35.64 12.59
C VAL A 527 -6.78 35.86 11.45
N ASN A 528 -7.13 37.13 11.21
CA ASN A 528 -8.01 37.51 10.11
C ASN A 528 -7.20 37.98 8.89
N ILE A 529 -7.45 37.34 7.75
CA ILE A 529 -6.78 37.57 6.47
C ILE A 529 -7.80 38.16 5.48
N VAL A 530 -7.47 39.31 4.90
CA VAL A 530 -8.26 39.93 3.83
C VAL A 530 -7.48 39.84 2.52
N SER A 531 -8.02 39.12 1.55
CA SER A 531 -7.41 38.94 0.23
C SER A 531 -8.20 39.65 -0.86
N CYS A 532 -7.56 40.64 -1.49
CA CYS A 532 -8.10 41.52 -2.51
C CYS A 532 -7.30 41.43 -3.83
N ARG A 533 -6.70 40.26 -4.11
CA ARG A 533 -5.82 40.04 -5.27
C ARG A 533 -6.58 40.05 -6.60
N ASN A 534 -5.96 40.57 -7.66
CA ASN A 534 -6.46 40.55 -9.04
C ASN A 534 -7.83 41.24 -9.23
N GLN A 535 -8.17 42.22 -8.38
CA GLN A 535 -9.48 42.90 -8.42
C GLN A 535 -9.43 44.26 -9.12
N SER A 536 -8.27 44.65 -9.68
CA SER A 536 -8.04 45.95 -10.33
C SER A 536 -8.25 47.16 -9.40
N PHE A 537 -8.02 47.00 -8.09
CA PHE A 537 -8.07 48.12 -7.15
C PHE A 537 -7.06 49.22 -7.53
N THR A 538 -7.48 50.48 -7.47
CA THR A 538 -6.62 51.67 -7.65
C THR A 538 -6.12 52.25 -6.34
N ASP A 539 -6.79 51.91 -5.24
CA ASP A 539 -6.53 52.39 -3.89
C ASP A 539 -6.75 51.24 -2.89
N ILE A 540 -6.15 51.35 -1.71
CA ILE A 540 -6.38 50.42 -0.61
C ILE A 540 -7.86 50.55 -0.16
N PRO A 541 -8.64 49.45 -0.05
CA PRO A 541 -10.06 49.52 0.31
C PRO A 541 -10.30 50.22 1.65
N SER A 542 -11.26 51.14 1.70
CA SER A 542 -11.58 51.91 2.92
C SER A 542 -12.50 51.18 3.90
N ASP A 543 -13.09 50.06 3.49
CA ASP A 543 -14.06 49.23 4.21
C ASP A 543 -13.44 47.97 4.85
N LEU A 544 -12.15 48.05 5.19
CA LEU A 544 -11.44 46.99 5.92
C LEU A 544 -11.87 46.94 7.40
N ASP A 545 -11.94 45.73 7.95
CA ASP A 545 -12.24 45.50 9.37
C ASP A 545 -11.03 45.81 10.26
N GLU A 546 -11.23 46.48 11.40
CA GLU A 546 -10.16 46.89 12.34
C GLU A 546 -9.35 45.70 12.91
N SER A 547 -9.94 44.49 12.88
CA SER A 547 -9.31 43.25 13.32
C SER A 547 -8.50 42.54 12.22
N THR A 548 -8.30 43.17 11.06
CA THR A 548 -7.46 42.64 9.97
C THR A 548 -5.99 42.65 10.38
N GLU A 549 -5.33 41.49 10.29
CA GLU A 549 -3.91 41.32 10.63
C GLU A 549 -3.04 41.10 9.39
N ILE A 550 -3.61 40.53 8.32
CA ILE A 550 -2.92 40.24 7.07
C ILE A 550 -3.74 40.79 5.90
N LEU A 551 -3.13 41.67 5.09
CA LEU A 551 -3.76 42.27 3.91
C LEU A 551 -2.98 41.94 2.64
N LEU A 552 -3.66 41.28 1.70
CA LEU A 552 -3.10 40.82 0.44
C LEU A 552 -3.71 41.60 -0.73
N LEU A 553 -2.94 42.49 -1.34
CA LEU A 553 -3.34 43.43 -2.39
C LEU A 553 -2.53 43.29 -3.68
N GLN A 554 -1.85 42.16 -3.86
CA GLN A 554 -0.99 41.92 -5.02
C GLN A 554 -1.77 41.90 -6.35
N ASN A 555 -1.06 42.23 -7.44
CA ASN A 555 -1.57 42.21 -8.82
C ASN A 555 -2.79 43.14 -8.99
N ASN A 556 -2.67 44.39 -8.54
CA ASN A 556 -3.69 45.42 -8.66
C ASN A 556 -3.13 46.64 -9.41
N ARG A 557 -3.74 47.82 -9.24
CA ARG A 557 -3.34 49.08 -9.90
C ARG A 557 -3.14 50.20 -8.87
N ILE A 558 -2.73 49.85 -7.66
CA ILE A 558 -2.60 50.80 -6.56
C ILE A 558 -1.40 51.71 -6.82
N GLU A 559 -1.61 53.02 -6.75
CA GLU A 559 -0.59 54.03 -7.11
C GLU A 559 0.12 54.66 -5.91
N SER A 560 -0.52 54.67 -4.73
CA SER A 560 0.04 55.28 -3.53
C SER A 560 -0.39 54.58 -2.24
N ILE A 561 0.40 54.76 -1.18
CA ILE A 561 0.10 54.24 0.17
C ILE A 561 -0.05 55.43 1.12
N PRO A 562 -1.26 55.99 1.26
CA PRO A 562 -1.52 57.06 2.22
C PRO A 562 -1.62 56.50 3.63
N LYS A 563 -1.10 57.22 4.63
CA LYS A 563 -1.10 56.80 6.04
C LYS A 563 -2.53 56.51 6.54
N SER A 564 -3.48 57.36 6.17
CA SER A 564 -4.89 57.23 6.56
C SER A 564 -5.55 55.92 6.13
N SER A 565 -5.05 55.27 5.07
CA SER A 565 -5.60 53.98 4.59
C SER A 565 -5.18 52.78 5.42
N LEU A 566 -4.10 52.90 6.20
CA LEU A 566 -3.60 51.84 7.10
C LEU A 566 -3.89 52.14 8.58
N ASP A 567 -4.20 53.40 8.93
CA ASP A 567 -4.64 53.78 10.28
C ASP A 567 -5.98 53.11 10.67
N ILE A 568 -6.82 52.72 9.70
CA ILE A 568 -8.10 52.00 9.94
C ILE A 568 -7.89 50.54 10.37
N VAL A 569 -6.70 49.98 10.17
CA VAL A 569 -6.35 48.59 10.48
C VAL A 569 -5.15 48.56 11.44
N PRO A 570 -5.35 48.92 12.72
CA PRO A 570 -4.26 49.11 13.68
C PRO A 570 -3.52 47.81 14.05
N ASN A 571 -4.14 46.65 13.81
CA ASN A 571 -3.55 45.33 14.07
C ASN A 571 -2.83 44.74 12.85
N LEU A 572 -2.77 45.48 11.72
CA LEU A 572 -2.15 45.00 10.50
C LEU A 572 -0.65 44.77 10.71
N GLN A 573 -0.20 43.53 10.49
CA GLN A 573 1.19 43.13 10.65
C GLN A 573 1.85 42.79 9.31
N TYR A 574 1.09 42.24 8.36
CA TYR A 574 1.58 41.81 7.05
C TYR A 574 0.84 42.52 5.93
N LEU A 575 1.59 43.19 5.04
CA LEU A 575 1.05 43.88 3.88
C LEU A 575 1.77 43.44 2.60
N ASN A 576 1.02 42.86 1.66
CA ASN A 576 1.56 42.51 0.34
C ASN A 576 0.94 43.37 -0.76
N LEU A 577 1.78 44.16 -1.43
CA LEU A 577 1.48 45.06 -2.53
C LEU A 577 2.32 44.73 -3.78
N HIS A 578 2.80 43.49 -3.90
CA HIS A 578 3.53 43.00 -5.07
C HIS A 578 2.76 43.25 -6.38
N ASP A 579 3.45 43.58 -7.47
CA ASP A 579 2.86 43.78 -8.81
C ASP A 579 1.70 44.80 -8.78
N ASN A 580 2.07 46.05 -8.46
CA ASN A 580 1.17 47.20 -8.43
C ASN A 580 1.80 48.39 -9.20
N ARG A 581 1.30 49.61 -8.98
CA ARG A 581 1.80 50.84 -9.63
C ARG A 581 2.28 51.85 -8.61
N VAL A 582 2.66 51.39 -7.42
CA VAL A 582 2.99 52.26 -6.29
C VAL A 582 4.21 53.08 -6.68
N ASN A 583 4.03 54.41 -6.70
CA ASN A 583 5.09 55.37 -6.97
C ASN A 583 5.31 56.34 -5.80
N HIS A 584 4.41 56.34 -4.80
CA HIS A 584 4.48 57.21 -3.64
C HIS A 584 4.06 56.48 -2.36
N ILE A 585 4.90 56.58 -1.33
CA ILE A 585 4.64 56.07 0.02
C ILE A 585 4.64 57.26 0.98
N GLU A 586 3.52 57.51 1.65
CA GLU A 586 3.45 58.59 2.64
C GLU A 586 4.30 58.25 3.87
N LYS A 587 4.97 59.25 4.45
CA LYS A 587 5.82 59.04 5.62
C LYS A 587 5.00 58.48 6.80
N GLY A 588 5.47 57.38 7.36
CA GLY A 588 4.90 56.74 8.54
C GLY A 588 3.67 55.88 8.29
N SER A 589 3.37 55.55 7.03
CA SER A 589 2.33 54.58 6.66
C SER A 589 2.72 53.13 6.99
N LEU A 590 4.02 52.82 7.01
CA LEU A 590 4.54 51.45 7.22
C LEU A 590 4.97 51.17 8.66
N ASP A 591 4.82 52.13 9.58
CA ASP A 591 5.48 52.08 10.90
C ASP A 591 5.00 50.90 11.78
N GLN A 592 3.75 50.46 11.63
CA GLN A 592 3.12 49.39 12.42
C GLN A 592 3.38 47.97 11.89
N LEU A 593 3.89 47.85 10.66
CA LEU A 593 4.00 46.57 9.95
C LEU A 593 5.24 45.78 10.41
N LEU A 594 5.12 44.47 10.42
CA LEU A 594 6.23 43.52 10.62
C LEU A 594 6.87 43.13 9.28
N ASP A 595 6.04 42.94 8.25
CA ASP A 595 6.46 42.43 6.94
C ASP A 595 5.74 43.17 5.82
N VAL A 596 6.52 43.66 4.86
CA VAL A 596 6.02 44.46 3.73
C VAL A 596 6.67 44.02 2.43
N ASP A 597 5.83 43.60 1.49
CA ASP A 597 6.22 43.30 0.11
C ASP A 597 5.75 44.40 -0.84
N LEU A 598 6.70 45.17 -1.37
CA LEU A 598 6.50 46.24 -2.36
C LEU A 598 7.26 45.95 -3.65
N SER A 599 7.59 44.68 -3.91
CA SER A 599 8.28 44.29 -5.13
C SER A 599 7.43 44.51 -6.38
N ASP A 600 8.07 44.68 -7.54
CA ASP A 600 7.40 44.86 -8.83
C ASP A 600 6.41 46.06 -8.82
N ASN A 601 6.96 47.23 -8.52
CA ASN A 601 6.23 48.50 -8.44
C ASN A 601 6.99 49.60 -9.20
N ARG A 602 6.63 50.88 -9.00
CA ARG A 602 7.18 52.02 -9.75
C ARG A 602 7.85 53.05 -8.83
N LEU A 603 8.44 52.59 -7.74
CA LEU A 603 9.09 53.46 -6.77
C LEU A 603 10.41 53.98 -7.35
N THR A 604 10.55 55.31 -7.45
CA THR A 604 11.79 55.95 -7.92
C THR A 604 12.69 56.43 -6.79
N GLU A 605 12.08 56.76 -5.64
CA GLU A 605 12.77 57.18 -4.42
C GLU A 605 12.08 56.58 -3.18
N LEU A 606 12.85 56.38 -2.11
CA LEU A 606 12.31 56.06 -0.79
C LEU A 606 11.71 57.33 -0.14
N PRO A 607 10.69 57.21 0.73
CA PRO A 607 10.04 58.36 1.37
C PRO A 607 11.04 59.32 2.05
N ARG A 608 10.91 60.62 1.74
CA ARG A 608 11.80 61.67 2.28
C ARG A 608 11.56 61.85 3.78
N GLY A 609 12.62 61.62 4.56
CA GLY A 609 12.56 61.59 6.01
C GLY A 609 12.37 60.17 6.49
N THR A 610 13.46 59.61 7.01
CA THR A 610 13.69 58.25 7.51
C THR A 610 12.41 57.47 7.87
N MET A 611 12.23 56.29 7.28
CA MET A 611 11.28 55.29 7.77
C MET A 611 11.63 55.00 9.24
N MET A 612 10.68 55.16 10.14
CA MET A 612 10.87 54.98 11.58
C MET A 612 9.94 53.87 12.06
N SER A 613 10.23 52.64 11.67
CA SER A 613 9.53 51.47 12.20
C SER A 613 10.43 50.71 13.18
N LEU A 614 9.91 50.49 14.38
CA LEU A 614 10.53 49.62 15.39
C LEU A 614 10.00 48.18 15.31
N SER A 615 9.09 47.89 14.39
CA SER A 615 8.42 46.60 14.26
C SER A 615 8.87 45.84 13.00
N LEU A 616 9.24 46.57 11.95
CA LEU A 616 9.48 46.02 10.62
C LEU A 616 10.75 45.13 10.59
N LYS A 617 10.53 43.87 10.18
CA LYS A 617 11.55 42.82 10.07
C LYS A 617 11.90 42.49 8.62
N ASN A 618 10.91 42.46 7.74
CA ASN A 618 11.09 42.07 6.33
C ASN A 618 10.61 43.20 5.42
N LEU A 619 11.48 43.64 4.52
CA LEU A 619 11.18 44.71 3.57
C LEU A 619 11.66 44.34 2.17
N ASN A 620 10.73 44.21 1.23
CA ASN A 620 11.04 43.91 -0.16
C ASN A 620 10.71 45.10 -1.07
N PHE A 621 11.75 45.69 -1.67
CA PHE A 621 11.67 46.74 -2.69
C PHE A 621 12.22 46.27 -4.05
N SER A 622 12.42 44.97 -4.26
CA SER A 622 12.97 44.47 -5.52
C SER A 622 12.12 44.85 -6.74
N LYS A 623 12.73 44.91 -7.93
CA LYS A 623 12.02 45.21 -9.19
C LYS A 623 11.23 46.53 -9.11
N ASN A 624 11.89 47.59 -8.69
CA ASN A 624 11.38 48.95 -8.72
C ASN A 624 12.36 49.83 -9.53
N ASP A 625 12.11 51.14 -9.59
CA ASP A 625 12.92 52.10 -10.35
C ASP A 625 13.82 52.95 -9.42
N ILE A 626 14.21 52.43 -8.26
CA ILE A 626 14.93 53.21 -7.24
C ILE A 626 16.34 53.51 -7.73
N SER A 627 16.68 54.78 -7.85
CA SER A 627 17.99 55.21 -8.39
C SER A 627 18.91 55.88 -7.36
N SER A 628 18.35 56.46 -6.31
CA SER A 628 19.10 57.20 -5.29
C SER A 628 18.81 56.70 -3.88
N LEU A 629 19.87 56.41 -3.12
CA LEU A 629 19.82 56.08 -1.71
C LEU A 629 20.64 57.09 -0.90
N TYR A 630 20.21 57.36 0.34
CA TYR A 630 20.92 58.20 1.30
C TYR A 630 21.44 57.33 2.44
N ALA A 631 22.53 57.73 3.10
CA ALA A 631 23.07 56.98 4.25
C ALA A 631 22.03 56.76 5.37
N SER A 632 21.05 57.68 5.49
CA SER A 632 19.97 57.61 6.47
C SER A 632 18.71 56.87 5.99
N SER A 633 18.68 56.33 4.77
CA SER A 633 17.48 55.72 4.16
C SER A 633 16.84 54.63 5.02
N PHE A 634 17.64 53.82 5.72
CA PHE A 634 17.18 52.74 6.61
C PHE A 634 17.56 52.95 8.07
N ALA A 635 18.04 54.14 8.44
CA ALA A 635 18.59 54.40 9.78
C ALA A 635 17.59 54.20 10.93
N GLY A 636 16.27 54.25 10.64
CA GLY A 636 15.19 54.05 11.61
C GLY A 636 14.57 52.65 11.60
N LEU A 637 15.23 51.64 11.04
CA LEU A 637 14.75 50.23 10.99
C LEU A 637 15.70 49.28 11.76
N PRO A 638 15.87 49.43 13.09
CA PRO A 638 16.90 48.71 13.85
C PRO A 638 16.67 47.19 13.97
N PHE A 639 15.43 46.74 13.76
CA PHE A 639 15.01 45.34 13.85
C PHE A 639 14.88 44.63 12.49
N LEU A 640 15.26 45.30 11.40
CA LEU A 640 15.18 44.71 10.07
C LEU A 640 16.10 43.49 9.97
N GLU A 641 15.53 42.36 9.58
CA GLU A 641 16.18 41.06 9.39
C GLU A 641 16.44 40.82 7.89
N ILE A 642 15.47 41.11 7.02
CA ILE A 642 15.55 40.88 5.58
C ILE A 642 15.30 42.18 4.81
N LEU A 643 16.22 42.53 3.91
CA LEU A 643 16.09 43.66 2.99
C LEU A 643 16.40 43.24 1.56
N ASP A 644 15.45 43.43 0.65
CA ASP A 644 15.64 43.18 -0.78
C ASP A 644 15.54 44.48 -1.59
N LEU A 645 16.62 44.82 -2.27
CA LEU A 645 16.78 45.96 -3.18
C LEU A 645 17.23 45.50 -4.58
N SER A 646 17.15 44.20 -4.86
CA SER A 646 17.57 43.64 -6.14
C SER A 646 16.75 44.19 -7.32
N HIS A 647 17.32 44.17 -8.53
CA HIS A 647 16.64 44.62 -9.74
C HIS A 647 16.04 46.04 -9.64
N ASN A 648 16.83 46.99 -9.16
CA ASN A 648 16.50 48.42 -9.18
C ASN A 648 17.48 49.18 -10.09
N GLU A 649 17.42 50.51 -10.08
CA GLU A 649 18.29 51.42 -10.86
C GLU A 649 19.42 52.01 -10.00
N ILE A 650 19.81 51.33 -8.91
CA ILE A 650 20.81 51.83 -7.96
C ILE A 650 22.19 51.76 -8.61
N THR A 651 22.93 52.86 -8.57
CA THR A 651 24.29 52.92 -9.12
C THR A 651 25.38 52.86 -8.06
N VAL A 652 25.15 53.44 -6.87
CA VAL A 652 26.12 53.48 -5.76
C VAL A 652 25.39 53.31 -4.43
N PHE A 653 25.95 52.50 -3.53
CA PHE A 653 25.48 52.38 -2.14
C PHE A 653 26.30 53.32 -1.23
N PRO A 654 25.68 54.33 -0.58
CA PRO A 654 26.41 55.30 0.22
C PRO A 654 27.04 54.68 1.48
N SER A 655 28.16 55.27 1.92
CA SER A 655 28.81 54.87 3.16
C SER A 655 27.88 55.05 4.36
N GLY A 656 27.79 54.01 5.20
CA GLY A 656 26.99 54.00 6.42
C GLY A 656 25.53 53.54 6.27
N LEU A 657 25.09 53.17 5.06
CA LEU A 657 23.69 52.79 4.78
C LEU A 657 23.16 51.66 5.68
N PHE A 658 24.01 50.67 6.02
CA PHE A 658 23.62 49.47 6.75
C PHE A 658 24.10 49.45 8.21
N ASP A 659 24.76 50.52 8.68
CA ASP A 659 25.41 50.54 10.00
C ASP A 659 24.41 50.39 11.15
N ASN A 660 23.19 50.92 11.00
CA ASN A 660 22.14 50.85 12.01
C ASN A 660 21.32 49.54 11.99
N LEU A 661 21.49 48.69 10.97
CA LEU A 661 20.70 47.47 10.77
C LEU A 661 21.33 46.30 11.52
N THR A 662 21.25 46.34 12.85
CA THR A 662 21.98 45.39 13.72
C THR A 662 21.46 43.95 13.61
N LYS A 663 20.18 43.77 13.28
CA LYS A 663 19.50 42.46 13.16
C LYS A 663 19.51 41.86 11.75
N LEU A 664 20.10 42.56 10.79
CA LEU A 664 20.08 42.16 9.38
C LEU A 664 20.78 40.82 9.16
N THR A 665 20.02 39.85 8.64
CA THR A 665 20.44 38.48 8.32
C THR A 665 20.43 38.20 6.82
N SER A 666 19.67 38.94 6.01
CA SER A 666 19.64 38.73 4.55
C SER A 666 19.56 40.06 3.80
N VAL A 667 20.38 40.20 2.76
CA VAL A 667 20.43 41.41 1.93
C VAL A 667 20.60 41.03 0.47
N PHE A 668 19.67 41.47 -0.37
CA PHE A 668 19.70 41.24 -1.81
C PHE A 668 19.84 42.57 -2.56
N ILE A 669 20.84 42.67 -3.44
CA ILE A 669 21.17 43.90 -4.20
C ILE A 669 21.56 43.60 -5.67
N GLY A 670 21.53 42.35 -6.09
CA GLY A 670 21.86 41.90 -7.44
C GLY A 670 20.95 42.52 -8.50
N GLY A 671 21.39 42.47 -9.77
CA GLY A 671 20.61 43.02 -10.87
C GLY A 671 20.44 44.55 -10.90
N ASN A 672 21.23 45.30 -10.12
CA ASN A 672 21.33 46.76 -10.18
C ASN A 672 22.50 47.21 -11.09
N PRO A 673 22.43 48.36 -11.78
CA PRO A 673 23.50 48.90 -12.62
C PRO A 673 24.63 49.54 -11.79
N LEU A 674 25.30 48.73 -10.97
CA LEU A 674 26.28 49.20 -9.99
C LEU A 674 27.55 49.74 -10.64
N ASN A 675 27.95 50.95 -10.26
CA ASN A 675 29.22 51.54 -10.63
C ASN A 675 30.29 51.15 -9.60
N CYS A 676 31.10 50.15 -9.91
CA CYS A 676 32.11 49.59 -9.01
C CYS A 676 33.39 50.45 -8.93
N THR A 677 33.24 51.72 -8.54
CA THR A 677 34.32 52.65 -8.25
C THR A 677 34.75 52.56 -6.79
N CYS A 678 35.74 53.38 -6.40
CA CYS A 678 36.17 53.54 -5.02
C CYS A 678 35.06 53.93 -4.02
N ASP A 679 33.95 54.49 -4.49
CA ASP A 679 32.81 54.83 -3.65
C ASP A 679 32.12 53.57 -3.08
N MET A 680 32.23 52.43 -3.77
CA MET A 680 31.73 51.13 -3.33
C MET A 680 32.65 50.40 -2.33
N LEU A 681 33.78 51.01 -1.94
CA LEU A 681 34.71 50.41 -0.99
C LEU A 681 34.06 50.12 0.37
N TYR A 682 33.13 50.97 0.82
CA TYR A 682 32.38 50.75 2.06
C TYR A 682 31.59 49.44 2.00
N LEU A 683 30.79 49.23 0.95
CA LEU A 683 29.94 48.04 0.80
C LEU A 683 30.78 46.76 0.81
N SER A 684 31.88 46.76 0.05
CA SER A 684 32.83 45.65 0.00
C SER A 684 33.45 45.34 1.38
N LYS A 685 33.81 46.37 2.15
CA LYS A 685 34.31 46.22 3.53
C LYS A 685 33.24 45.73 4.49
N TRP A 686 32.03 46.31 4.42
CA TRP A 686 30.90 45.96 5.25
C TRP A 686 30.53 44.49 5.08
N TYR A 687 30.46 43.99 3.84
CA TYR A 687 30.19 42.59 3.55
C TYR A 687 31.23 41.62 4.14
N ARG A 688 32.52 41.97 4.04
CA ARG A 688 33.59 41.19 4.68
C ARG A 688 33.53 41.24 6.19
N GLN A 689 33.23 42.39 6.78
CA GLN A 689 33.15 42.53 8.24
C GLN A 689 31.91 41.83 8.81
N ALA A 690 30.83 41.73 8.02
CA ALA A 690 29.64 40.98 8.39
C ALA A 690 29.94 39.47 8.62
N SER A 691 31.01 38.91 8.02
CA SER A 691 31.45 37.52 8.29
C SER A 691 32.07 37.31 9.68
N PHE A 692 32.35 38.39 10.43
CA PHE A 692 32.97 38.33 11.75
C PHE A 692 32.00 38.68 12.91
N LYS A 693 30.68 38.80 12.65
CA LYS A 693 29.68 38.99 13.71
C LYS A 693 29.60 37.76 14.65
N PRO A 694 29.30 37.93 15.95
CA PRO A 694 29.43 36.89 16.99
C PRO A 694 28.56 35.62 16.81
N ASN A 695 27.61 35.61 15.88
CA ASN A 695 26.76 34.45 15.58
C ASN A 695 27.24 33.63 14.35
N GLY A 696 28.36 34.00 13.72
CA GLY A 696 29.04 33.19 12.69
C GLY A 696 28.30 32.96 11.36
N THR A 697 27.07 33.47 11.21
CA THR A 697 26.27 33.34 9.99
C THR A 697 26.47 34.57 9.09
N ARG A 698 26.98 34.33 7.87
CA ARG A 698 27.05 35.35 6.82
C ARG A 698 25.62 35.71 6.41
N PRO A 699 25.31 36.98 6.11
CA PRO A 699 23.99 37.30 5.58
C PRO A 699 23.73 36.53 4.29
N ASP A 700 22.51 36.00 4.11
CA ASP A 700 22.13 35.38 2.84
C ASP A 700 21.95 36.46 1.77
N THR A 701 22.61 36.28 0.63
CA THR A 701 22.88 37.38 -0.30
C THR A 701 23.05 36.89 -1.73
N ASP A 702 22.75 37.75 -2.68
CA ASP A 702 22.90 37.53 -4.13
C ASP A 702 24.16 38.20 -4.71
N PHE A 703 25.19 38.45 -3.90
CA PHE A 703 26.41 39.14 -4.36
C PHE A 703 27.10 38.48 -5.57
N GLY A 704 26.87 37.18 -5.81
CA GLY A 704 27.35 36.46 -6.99
C GLY A 704 26.67 36.84 -8.31
N GLN A 705 25.56 37.59 -8.27
CA GLN A 705 24.79 38.06 -9.41
C GLN A 705 25.02 39.56 -9.72
N ILE A 706 26.01 40.18 -9.08
CA ILE A 706 26.34 41.59 -9.29
C ILE A 706 27.22 41.74 -10.52
N GLU A 707 26.74 42.55 -11.47
CA GLU A 707 27.50 42.96 -12.65
C GLU A 707 27.86 44.45 -12.53
N CYS A 708 29.15 44.76 -12.65
CA CYS A 708 29.63 46.15 -12.64
C CYS A 708 29.48 46.77 -14.03
N VAL A 709 28.90 47.97 -14.11
CA VAL A 709 28.83 48.71 -15.39
C VAL A 709 30.24 49.18 -15.80
N PRO A 710 30.67 48.97 -17.05
CA PRO A 710 31.99 49.39 -17.50
C PRO A 710 32.12 50.92 -17.48
N PHE A 711 33.13 51.43 -16.76
CA PHE A 711 33.35 52.86 -16.53
C PHE A 711 34.57 53.37 -17.31
N ALA A 712 34.45 54.52 -17.97
CA ALA A 712 35.45 55.02 -18.91
C ALA A 712 36.50 55.99 -18.32
N ASN A 713 36.30 56.58 -17.13
CA ASN A 713 37.24 57.56 -16.55
C ASN A 713 37.17 57.62 -15.00
N GLY A 714 38.03 56.88 -14.29
CA GLY A 714 38.16 56.95 -12.82
C GLY A 714 39.05 55.87 -12.21
N THR A 715 39.34 55.96 -10.91
CA THR A 715 40.07 54.93 -10.15
C THR A 715 39.17 53.71 -9.92
N GLN A 716 39.54 52.58 -10.52
CA GLN A 716 38.78 51.33 -10.43
C GLN A 716 39.15 50.54 -9.17
N LEU A 717 38.18 49.82 -8.61
CA LEU A 717 38.47 48.75 -7.65
C LEU A 717 39.35 47.69 -8.34
N SER A 718 40.49 47.36 -7.72
CA SER A 718 41.48 46.41 -8.28
C SER A 718 40.89 45.05 -8.65
N LYS A 719 39.97 44.50 -7.82
CA LYS A 719 39.15 43.27 -8.03
C LYS A 719 37.89 43.30 -7.16
N TRP A 720 36.80 42.63 -7.55
CA TRP A 720 35.55 42.53 -6.77
C TRP A 720 35.58 41.33 -5.79
N ILE A 721 35.17 41.61 -4.54
CA ILE A 721 34.78 40.75 -3.39
C ILE A 721 35.63 39.52 -2.97
N ASP A 722 36.41 38.86 -3.84
CA ASP A 722 37.02 37.55 -3.53
C ASP A 722 38.56 37.51 -3.35
N ASP A 723 39.26 38.65 -3.37
CA ASP A 723 40.70 38.69 -3.06
C ASP A 723 41.02 39.47 -1.76
N HIS A 724 42.05 39.03 -1.04
CA HIS A 724 42.38 39.44 0.34
C HIS A 724 42.74 40.94 0.51
N GLU A 725 42.89 41.72 -0.57
CA GLU A 725 43.18 43.16 -0.53
C GLU A 725 42.42 43.93 -1.62
N THR A 726 41.23 44.45 -1.31
CA THR A 726 40.54 45.45 -2.17
C THR A 726 41.12 46.84 -1.91
N SER A 727 41.91 47.34 -2.85
CA SER A 727 42.50 48.67 -2.82
C SER A 727 42.05 49.50 -4.02
N CYS A 728 41.98 50.82 -3.81
CA CYS A 728 41.71 51.80 -4.86
C CYS A 728 43.01 52.11 -5.62
N LEU A 729 43.10 51.70 -6.88
CA LEU A 729 44.25 52.00 -7.74
C LEU A 729 43.96 53.23 -8.60
N SER A 730 44.94 54.14 -8.66
CA SER A 730 44.97 55.18 -9.69
C SER A 730 45.77 54.67 -10.87
N VAL A 731 45.18 54.72 -12.07
CA VAL A 731 45.91 54.41 -13.29
C VAL A 731 46.87 55.58 -13.55
N SER A 732 48.16 55.37 -13.31
CA SER A 732 49.22 56.23 -13.82
C SER A 732 50.25 55.38 -14.55
N GLU A 733 50.64 55.85 -15.73
CA GLU A 733 51.53 55.20 -16.69
C GLU A 733 52.96 55.10 -16.14
N GLU A 734 53.59 53.91 -16.24
CA GLU A 734 54.90 53.65 -16.88
C GLU A 734 55.49 52.28 -16.47
N PRO A 735 56.27 51.59 -17.35
CA PRO A 735 56.92 50.33 -17.02
C PRO A 735 58.36 50.55 -16.52
N VAL A 736 58.69 50.06 -15.32
CA VAL A 736 60.06 50.03 -14.79
C VAL A 736 60.72 48.68 -15.07
N VAL A 737 61.85 48.74 -15.78
CA VAL A 737 62.78 47.66 -16.08
C VAL A 737 63.45 47.15 -14.81
N VAL A 738 63.37 45.84 -14.53
CA VAL A 738 64.18 45.18 -13.48
C VAL A 738 65.23 44.29 -14.15
N THR A 739 66.49 44.71 -14.08
CA THR A 739 67.65 43.87 -14.40
C THR A 739 68.09 43.06 -13.18
N GLY A 740 67.97 41.75 -13.30
CA GLY A 740 68.97 40.74 -12.92
C GLY A 740 69.40 40.60 -11.46
N SER A 741 69.09 39.46 -10.86
CA SER A 741 70.13 38.50 -10.48
C SER A 741 69.58 37.09 -10.18
N ASN A 742 70.22 36.10 -10.79
CA ASN A 742 70.24 34.66 -10.46
C ASN A 742 68.91 33.89 -10.49
N SER A 743 68.29 33.80 -11.67
CA SER A 743 67.09 33.00 -11.93
C SER A 743 67.32 31.49 -12.12
N ALA A 744 68.55 30.99 -12.25
CA ALA A 744 68.71 29.55 -12.53
C ALA A 744 68.34 28.66 -11.33
N LEU A 745 68.84 28.97 -10.12
CA LEU A 745 68.59 28.14 -8.93
C LEU A 745 67.19 28.33 -8.35
N VAL A 746 66.67 29.57 -8.34
CA VAL A 746 65.32 29.86 -7.82
C VAL A 746 64.25 29.33 -8.77
N SER A 747 64.44 29.41 -10.09
CA SER A 747 63.50 28.80 -11.03
C SER A 747 63.55 27.28 -10.98
N VAL A 748 64.72 26.65 -10.80
CA VAL A 748 64.79 25.19 -10.61
C VAL A 748 64.13 24.78 -9.28
N LEU A 749 64.35 25.52 -8.19
CA LEU A 749 63.71 25.24 -6.90
C LEU A 749 62.18 25.45 -6.96
N LEU A 750 61.72 26.52 -7.63
CA LEU A 750 60.30 26.76 -7.87
C LEU A 750 59.71 25.66 -8.74
N ILE A 751 60.36 25.23 -9.82
CA ILE A 751 59.89 24.13 -10.66
C ILE A 751 59.80 22.84 -9.84
N ILE A 752 60.80 22.53 -9.01
CA ILE A 752 60.77 21.34 -8.13
C ILE A 752 59.64 21.45 -7.10
N ILE A 753 59.46 22.62 -6.46
CA ILE A 753 58.37 22.84 -5.50
C ILE A 753 57.02 22.75 -6.21
N THR A 754 56.88 23.31 -7.42
CA THR A 754 55.64 23.24 -8.21
C THR A 754 55.34 21.81 -8.64
N ILE A 755 56.35 21.04 -9.02
CA ILE A 755 56.21 19.61 -9.32
C ILE A 755 55.80 18.85 -8.06
N LEU A 756 56.44 19.11 -6.92
CA LEU A 756 56.11 18.45 -5.66
C LEU A 756 54.72 18.83 -5.15
N THR A 757 54.27 20.08 -5.33
CA THR A 757 52.91 20.50 -4.97
C THR A 757 51.89 19.93 -5.93
N VAL A 758 52.16 19.86 -7.24
CA VAL A 758 51.30 19.19 -8.21
C VAL A 758 51.22 17.70 -7.92
N VAL A 759 52.34 17.04 -7.59
CA VAL A 759 52.37 15.63 -7.17
C VAL A 759 51.60 15.46 -5.87
N PHE A 760 51.78 16.34 -4.88
CA PHE A 760 51.06 16.26 -3.61
C PHE A 760 49.55 16.48 -3.78
N ILE A 761 49.14 17.47 -4.58
CA ILE A 761 47.73 17.75 -4.90
C ILE A 761 47.14 16.60 -5.71
N THR A 762 47.85 16.09 -6.73
CA THR A 762 47.36 14.93 -7.51
C THR A 762 47.30 13.68 -6.66
N THR A 763 48.25 13.44 -5.75
CA THR A 763 48.21 12.32 -4.80
C THR A 763 47.07 12.49 -3.81
N LEU A 764 46.81 13.72 -3.33
CA LEU A 764 45.66 14.04 -2.48
C LEU A 764 44.33 13.87 -3.22
N VAL A 765 44.23 14.27 -4.48
CA VAL A 765 43.05 14.09 -5.33
C VAL A 765 42.83 12.60 -5.59
N ILE A 766 43.88 11.86 -5.96
CA ILE A 766 43.81 10.40 -6.14
C ILE A 766 43.44 9.71 -4.83
N TYR A 767 43.95 10.16 -3.68
CA TYR A 767 43.60 9.62 -2.38
C TYR A 767 42.15 9.96 -1.98
N ARG A 768 41.72 11.21 -2.19
CA ARG A 768 40.36 11.72 -1.91
C ARG A 768 39.30 11.02 -2.77
N TYR A 769 39.62 10.75 -4.04
CA TYR A 769 38.72 10.14 -5.03
C TYR A 769 39.11 8.70 -5.38
N HIS A 770 39.87 8.02 -4.52
CA HIS A 770 40.46 6.71 -4.81
C HIS A 770 39.42 5.66 -5.24
N LEU A 771 38.24 5.68 -4.64
CA LEU A 771 37.11 4.79 -4.97
C LEU A 771 36.52 5.10 -6.34
N GLU A 772 36.24 6.37 -6.64
CA GLU A 772 35.68 6.79 -7.93
C GLU A 772 36.67 6.59 -9.07
N PHE A 773 37.95 6.87 -8.82
CA PHE A 773 39.05 6.62 -9.76
C PHE A 773 39.21 5.12 -10.04
N SER A 774 39.21 4.27 -9.01
CA SER A 774 39.34 2.81 -9.19
C SER A 774 38.16 2.21 -9.96
N VAL A 775 36.94 2.68 -9.71
CA VAL A 775 35.73 2.29 -10.47
C VAL A 775 35.80 2.79 -11.91
N MET A 776 36.31 4.00 -12.15
CA MET A 776 36.50 4.55 -13.50
C MET A 776 37.59 3.80 -14.29
N VAL A 777 38.69 3.40 -13.65
CA VAL A 777 39.72 2.56 -14.26
C VAL A 777 39.13 1.20 -14.63
N TYR A 778 38.38 0.56 -13.73
CA TYR A 778 37.68 -0.69 -14.02
C TYR A 778 36.69 -0.54 -15.18
N ALA A 779 35.86 0.51 -15.19
CA ALA A 779 34.87 0.74 -16.24
C ALA A 779 35.50 0.92 -17.64
N ARG A 780 36.73 1.44 -17.72
CA ARG A 780 37.44 1.65 -19.00
C ARG A 780 38.37 0.52 -19.40
N THR A 781 38.96 -0.21 -18.44
CA THR A 781 40.06 -1.16 -18.70
C THR A 781 39.79 -2.58 -18.19
N GLY A 782 38.77 -2.79 -17.36
CA GLY A 782 38.51 -4.06 -16.67
C GLY A 782 39.45 -4.37 -15.50
N PHE A 783 40.47 -3.54 -15.26
CA PHE A 783 41.50 -3.76 -14.23
C PHE A 783 41.03 -3.30 -12.84
N ARG A 784 41.24 -4.14 -11.80
CA ARG A 784 40.84 -3.86 -10.40
C ARG A 784 42.05 -3.47 -9.55
N CYS A 785 42.05 -2.27 -8.99
CA CYS A 785 43.14 -1.77 -8.14
C CYS A 785 42.84 -2.06 -6.64
N PHE A 786 43.84 -2.57 -5.90
CA PHE A 786 43.83 -2.68 -4.43
C PHE A 786 42.81 -3.66 -3.77
N GLN A 787 42.32 -4.66 -4.49
CA GLN A 787 41.53 -5.73 -3.87
C GLN A 787 42.47 -6.73 -3.18
N ILE A 788 42.47 -6.75 -1.84
CA ILE A 788 43.14 -7.80 -1.06
C ILE A 788 42.28 -9.06 -1.16
N SER A 789 42.62 -9.95 -2.07
CA SER A 789 42.04 -11.30 -2.15
C SER A 789 42.40 -12.06 -0.88
N ARG A 790 41.44 -12.26 0.03
CA ARG A 790 41.64 -13.25 1.11
C ARG A 790 41.61 -14.64 0.47
N GLU A 791 42.70 -15.38 0.61
CA GLU A 791 43.05 -16.61 -0.11
C GLU A 791 42.12 -17.84 0.14
N ASP A 792 41.04 -17.74 0.91
CA ASP A 792 40.25 -18.91 1.35
C ASP A 792 38.89 -19.13 0.64
N GLU A 793 38.47 -18.29 -0.32
CA GLU A 793 37.11 -18.39 -0.91
C GLU A 793 37.01 -19.14 -2.25
N SER A 794 38.06 -19.87 -2.65
CA SER A 794 38.10 -20.62 -3.92
C SER A 794 37.22 -21.88 -3.95
N SER A 795 36.50 -22.20 -2.85
CA SER A 795 35.67 -23.40 -2.70
C SER A 795 34.15 -23.15 -2.57
N LYS A 796 33.68 -21.91 -2.81
CA LYS A 796 32.25 -21.56 -2.70
C LYS A 796 31.53 -21.79 -4.04
N ASP A 797 30.31 -22.31 -3.99
CA ASP A 797 29.54 -22.75 -5.16
C ASP A 797 29.00 -21.60 -6.02
N PHE A 798 28.79 -20.43 -5.40
CA PHE A 798 28.23 -19.22 -6.01
C PHE A 798 29.11 -18.00 -5.77
N ASP A 799 29.17 -17.10 -6.75
CA ASP A 799 29.88 -15.83 -6.63
C ASP A 799 29.10 -14.82 -5.78
N ALA A 800 27.76 -14.84 -5.88
CA ALA A 800 26.91 -14.08 -4.98
C ALA A 800 25.50 -14.68 -4.82
N PHE A 801 24.92 -14.53 -3.64
CA PHE A 801 23.50 -14.74 -3.36
C PHE A 801 22.76 -13.40 -3.45
N ILE A 802 21.62 -13.35 -4.13
CA ILE A 802 20.78 -12.15 -4.22
C ILE A 802 19.50 -12.37 -3.41
N SER A 803 19.33 -11.52 -2.39
CA SER A 803 18.15 -11.43 -1.54
C SER A 803 17.32 -10.21 -1.96
N PHE A 804 16.05 -10.45 -2.30
CA PHE A 804 15.13 -9.45 -2.83
C PHE A 804 13.68 -9.84 -2.52
N SER A 805 12.73 -8.89 -2.63
CA SER A 805 11.31 -9.17 -2.43
C SER A 805 10.71 -9.84 -3.67
N ASN A 806 9.72 -10.73 -3.49
CA ASN A 806 8.98 -11.33 -4.61
C ASN A 806 8.30 -10.28 -5.50
N GLN A 807 8.04 -9.08 -4.98
CA GLN A 807 7.46 -7.97 -5.76
C GLN A 807 8.51 -7.23 -6.63
N ASP A 808 9.80 -7.37 -6.33
CA ASP A 808 10.91 -6.78 -7.09
C ASP A 808 11.46 -7.75 -8.16
N ASN A 809 10.74 -8.85 -8.41
CA ASN A 809 11.17 -9.93 -9.29
C ASN A 809 11.47 -9.47 -10.71
N ASP A 810 10.70 -8.51 -11.23
CA ASP A 810 10.91 -7.98 -12.58
C ASP A 810 12.27 -7.30 -12.73
N PHE A 811 12.70 -6.51 -11.74
CA PHE A 811 14.00 -5.83 -11.77
C PHE A 811 15.15 -6.83 -11.64
N VAL A 812 15.02 -7.83 -10.75
CA VAL A 812 16.11 -8.80 -10.55
C VAL A 812 16.23 -9.76 -11.74
N LEU A 813 15.12 -10.33 -12.21
CA LEU A 813 15.12 -11.31 -13.30
C LEU A 813 15.38 -10.71 -14.67
N ASN A 814 14.87 -9.50 -14.96
CA ASN A 814 14.97 -8.91 -16.30
C ASN A 814 16.15 -7.93 -16.45
N ASP A 815 16.62 -7.29 -15.37
CA ASP A 815 17.74 -6.35 -15.44
C ASP A 815 19.04 -6.87 -14.83
N ILE A 816 19.01 -7.35 -13.57
CA ILE A 816 20.25 -7.74 -12.87
C ILE A 816 20.82 -9.05 -13.42
N LEU A 817 20.04 -10.14 -13.44
CA LEU A 817 20.53 -11.46 -13.84
C LEU A 817 21.09 -11.45 -15.28
N PRO A 818 20.38 -10.92 -16.31
CA PRO A 818 20.88 -11.00 -17.68
C PRO A 818 22.16 -10.20 -17.89
N ARG A 819 22.43 -9.15 -17.10
CA ARG A 819 23.64 -8.31 -17.22
C ARG A 819 24.85 -8.89 -16.50
N LEU A 820 24.65 -9.74 -15.49
CA LEU A 820 25.71 -10.37 -14.72
C LEU A 820 26.00 -11.80 -15.21
N GLU A 821 24.97 -12.60 -15.52
CA GLU A 821 25.13 -13.97 -16.02
C GLU A 821 25.60 -14.01 -17.48
N ASN A 822 25.26 -13.02 -18.33
CA ASN A 822 25.77 -12.94 -19.70
C ASN A 822 27.09 -12.16 -19.83
N HIS A 823 27.72 -11.77 -18.71
CA HIS A 823 29.02 -11.12 -18.73
C HIS A 823 30.13 -12.10 -19.14
N SER A 824 31.28 -11.60 -19.59
CA SER A 824 32.46 -12.42 -19.91
C SER A 824 33.63 -12.00 -19.01
N PRO A 825 34.02 -12.80 -17.99
CA PRO A 825 33.45 -14.08 -17.57
C PRO A 825 32.10 -13.92 -16.84
N PRO A 826 31.22 -14.96 -16.84
CA PRO A 826 29.89 -14.89 -16.24
C PRO A 826 29.94 -15.09 -14.72
N TRP A 827 29.15 -14.32 -13.96
CA TRP A 827 28.97 -14.56 -12.53
C TRP A 827 27.94 -15.65 -12.28
N LYS A 828 28.24 -16.57 -11.35
CA LYS A 828 27.28 -17.59 -10.91
C LYS A 828 26.48 -17.10 -9.70
N LEU A 829 25.20 -16.80 -9.91
CA LEU A 829 24.33 -16.18 -8.91
C LEU A 829 23.34 -17.19 -8.30
N CYS A 830 23.13 -17.11 -6.99
CA CYS A 830 22.12 -17.87 -6.26
C CYS A 830 20.88 -17.00 -6.01
N ILE A 831 19.68 -17.49 -6.34
CA ILE A 831 18.40 -16.84 -6.06
C ILE A 831 17.37 -17.82 -5.48
N HIS A 832 16.46 -17.32 -4.64
CA HIS A 832 15.47 -18.15 -3.95
C HIS A 832 14.47 -18.87 -4.88
N HIS A 833 14.13 -18.29 -6.03
CA HIS A 833 13.20 -18.90 -7.00
C HIS A 833 13.79 -20.09 -7.79
N ARG A 834 15.12 -20.23 -7.83
CA ARG A 834 15.81 -21.20 -8.70
C ARG A 834 16.64 -22.21 -7.92
N ASP A 835 17.29 -21.78 -6.85
CA ASP A 835 18.39 -22.52 -6.23
C ASP A 835 18.07 -23.07 -4.83
N PHE A 836 16.86 -22.82 -4.30
CA PHE A 836 16.41 -23.36 -3.00
C PHE A 836 16.00 -24.83 -3.13
N ALA A 837 16.40 -25.65 -2.16
CA ALA A 837 16.07 -27.08 -2.14
C ALA A 837 14.61 -27.31 -1.72
N VAL A 838 13.89 -28.10 -2.52
CA VAL A 838 12.49 -28.49 -2.25
C VAL A 838 12.45 -29.42 -1.05
N GLY A 839 11.62 -29.11 -0.05
CA GLY A 839 11.42 -29.92 1.16
C GLY A 839 12.19 -29.45 2.40
N GLU A 840 13.15 -28.52 2.26
CA GLU A 840 13.84 -27.88 3.38
C GLU A 840 13.12 -26.60 3.83
N SER A 841 13.31 -26.21 5.10
CA SER A 841 12.71 -24.97 5.60
C SER A 841 13.30 -23.74 4.87
N ILE A 842 12.48 -22.70 4.65
CA ILE A 842 12.93 -21.45 4.00
C ILE A 842 14.11 -20.84 4.75
N ALA A 843 14.08 -20.87 6.10
CA ALA A 843 15.18 -20.41 6.94
C ALA A 843 16.48 -21.19 6.71
N THR A 844 16.40 -22.52 6.58
CA THR A 844 17.55 -23.39 6.27
C THR A 844 18.11 -23.08 4.88
N ASN A 845 17.22 -22.91 3.89
CA ASN A 845 17.61 -22.59 2.51
C ASN A 845 18.35 -21.25 2.42
N ILE A 846 17.89 -20.23 3.15
CA ILE A 846 18.56 -18.92 3.23
C ILE A 846 19.97 -19.04 3.83
N LEU A 847 20.10 -19.74 4.96
CA LEU A 847 21.41 -19.93 5.61
C LEU A 847 22.39 -20.68 4.70
N ASN A 848 21.92 -21.73 4.03
CA ASN A 848 22.70 -22.49 3.06
C ASN A 848 23.11 -21.62 1.85
N ALA A 849 22.22 -20.76 1.35
CA ALA A 849 22.50 -19.88 0.22
C ALA A 849 23.59 -18.84 0.57
N ILE A 850 23.54 -18.28 1.78
CA ILE A 850 24.57 -17.35 2.30
C ILE A 850 25.90 -18.09 2.48
N GLU A 851 25.89 -19.28 3.08
CA GLU A 851 27.11 -20.05 3.33
C GLU A 851 27.81 -20.51 2.04
N ARG A 852 27.04 -20.83 0.99
CA ARG A 852 27.57 -21.30 -0.30
C ARG A 852 27.99 -20.17 -1.25
N SER A 853 27.80 -18.92 -0.86
CA SER A 853 28.08 -17.74 -1.71
C SER A 853 29.27 -16.95 -1.18
N LYS A 854 30.12 -16.43 -2.08
CA LYS A 854 31.24 -15.54 -1.71
C LYS A 854 30.75 -14.18 -1.20
N ARG A 855 29.60 -13.71 -1.70
CA ARG A 855 29.00 -12.42 -1.35
C ARG A 855 27.48 -12.49 -1.26
N THR A 856 26.86 -11.61 -0.47
CA THR A 856 25.39 -11.48 -0.39
C THR A 856 24.99 -10.09 -0.85
N ILE A 857 24.18 -10.00 -1.89
CA ILE A 857 23.59 -8.76 -2.40
C ILE A 857 22.18 -8.65 -1.86
N ILE A 858 21.87 -7.52 -1.24
CA ILE A 858 20.53 -7.24 -0.72
C ILE A 858 19.94 -6.09 -1.52
N ILE A 859 18.84 -6.36 -2.23
CA ILE A 859 18.07 -5.35 -2.94
C ILE A 859 17.10 -4.73 -1.94
N LEU A 860 17.48 -3.59 -1.37
CA LEU A 860 16.70 -2.89 -0.37
C LEU A 860 15.69 -1.97 -1.05
N SER A 861 14.44 -2.38 -1.06
CA SER A 861 13.26 -1.62 -1.50
C SER A 861 12.28 -1.43 -0.34
N THR A 862 11.23 -0.63 -0.54
CA THR A 862 10.12 -0.55 0.42
C THR A 862 9.45 -1.92 0.62
N GLN A 863 9.30 -2.69 -0.46
CA GLN A 863 8.70 -4.03 -0.45
C GLN A 863 9.60 -5.07 0.23
N PHE A 864 10.92 -4.87 0.22
CA PHE A 864 11.88 -5.69 0.96
C PHE A 864 11.74 -5.48 2.48
N LEU A 865 11.54 -4.24 2.91
CA LEU A 865 11.38 -3.89 4.33
C LEU A 865 10.05 -4.37 4.93
N GLU A 866 8.99 -4.49 4.12
CA GLU A 866 7.68 -5.00 4.53
C GLU A 866 7.64 -6.53 4.68
N SER A 867 8.59 -7.26 4.07
CA SER A 867 8.65 -8.71 4.12
C SER A 867 9.37 -9.21 5.37
N GLU A 868 8.66 -9.98 6.22
CA GLU A 868 9.24 -10.62 7.41
C GLU A 868 10.38 -11.59 7.06
N TRP A 869 10.30 -12.26 5.91
CA TRP A 869 11.34 -13.18 5.42
C TRP A 869 12.58 -12.43 4.93
N CYS A 870 12.41 -11.30 4.23
CA CYS A 870 13.54 -10.47 3.76
C CYS A 870 14.27 -9.79 4.93
N SER A 871 13.53 -9.38 5.97
CA SER A 871 14.10 -8.90 7.23
C SER A 871 14.89 -10.00 7.98
N TYR A 872 14.40 -11.24 7.94
CA TYR A 872 15.13 -12.41 8.45
C TYR A 872 16.41 -12.69 7.64
N GLU A 873 16.35 -12.62 6.31
CA GLU A 873 17.51 -12.78 5.41
C GLU A 873 18.63 -11.79 5.69
N PHE A 874 18.28 -10.50 5.87
CA PHE A 874 19.26 -9.46 6.26
C PHE A 874 19.91 -9.79 7.62
N ARG A 875 19.13 -10.15 8.63
CA ARG A 875 19.64 -10.48 9.97
C ARG A 875 20.52 -11.72 9.97
N ALA A 876 20.14 -12.75 9.22
CA ALA A 876 20.93 -13.96 9.04
C ALA A 876 22.29 -13.65 8.38
N ALA A 877 22.27 -12.88 7.28
CA ALA A 877 23.48 -12.44 6.58
C ALA A 877 24.37 -11.54 7.45
N HIS A 878 23.78 -10.57 8.16
CA HIS A 878 24.51 -9.64 9.05
C HIS A 878 25.14 -10.36 10.25
N SER A 879 24.40 -11.28 10.87
CA SER A 879 24.89 -12.13 11.94
C SER A 879 26.08 -13.00 11.48
N GLN A 880 26.04 -13.53 10.25
CA GLN A 880 27.15 -14.30 9.68
C GLN A 880 28.36 -13.43 9.33
N ALA A 881 28.15 -12.27 8.73
CA ALA A 881 29.21 -11.29 8.43
C ALA A 881 29.96 -10.85 9.70
N LEU A 882 29.24 -10.66 10.81
CA LEU A 882 29.82 -10.36 12.13
C LEU A 882 30.63 -11.55 12.69
N ARG A 883 30.12 -12.78 12.58
CA ARG A 883 30.84 -14.00 13.02
C ARG A 883 32.14 -14.21 12.26
N GLU A 884 32.11 -14.01 10.94
CA GLU A 884 33.26 -14.22 10.05
C GLU A 884 34.20 -13.00 9.96
N ARG A 885 33.86 -11.88 10.62
CA ARG A 885 34.57 -10.59 10.53
C ARG A 885 34.88 -10.21 9.06
N SER A 886 33.87 -10.31 8.22
CA SER A 886 33.98 -10.14 6.76
C SER A 886 32.91 -9.18 6.25
N GLN A 887 33.29 -8.24 5.37
CA GLN A 887 32.33 -7.31 4.72
C GLN A 887 31.71 -7.97 3.49
N LYS A 888 30.87 -8.99 3.72
CA LYS A 888 30.26 -9.81 2.66
C LYS A 888 28.91 -9.32 2.15
N ILE A 889 28.31 -8.32 2.79
CA ILE A 889 27.01 -7.79 2.41
C ILE A 889 27.19 -6.57 1.52
N LEU A 890 26.56 -6.59 0.35
CA LEU A 890 26.45 -5.45 -0.55
C LEU A 890 24.98 -5.00 -0.58
N LEU A 891 24.73 -3.82 -0.04
CA LEU A 891 23.39 -3.23 -0.07
C LEU A 891 23.18 -2.42 -1.35
N VAL A 892 22.11 -2.71 -2.06
CA VAL A 892 21.66 -1.97 -3.26
C VAL A 892 20.30 -1.35 -2.94
N MET A 893 20.22 -0.02 -2.87
CA MET A 893 18.94 0.68 -2.66
C MET A 893 18.19 0.81 -3.98
N PHE A 894 17.03 0.17 -4.02
CA PHE A 894 16.10 0.16 -5.14
C PHE A 894 14.93 1.09 -4.83
N ASN A 895 14.80 2.15 -5.63
CA ASN A 895 13.93 3.32 -5.38
C ASN A 895 14.32 4.09 -4.08
N ASP A 896 13.76 5.29 -3.88
CA ASP A 896 14.07 6.11 -2.71
C ASP A 896 13.39 5.52 -1.45
N VAL A 897 14.09 4.60 -0.78
CA VAL A 897 13.69 4.05 0.51
C VAL A 897 13.88 5.11 1.60
N ASP A 898 12.80 5.50 2.28
CA ASP A 898 12.87 6.43 3.40
C ASP A 898 13.75 5.85 4.53
N LYS A 899 14.82 6.57 4.88
CA LYS A 899 15.75 6.14 5.94
C LYS A 899 15.08 6.04 7.30
N SER A 900 13.90 6.63 7.49
CA SER A 900 13.14 6.54 8.73
C SER A 900 12.53 5.15 8.97
N THR A 901 12.21 4.39 7.92
CA THR A 901 11.57 3.05 7.98
C THR A 901 12.56 1.92 8.29
N LEU A 902 13.85 2.20 8.15
CA LEU A 902 14.92 1.26 8.47
C LEU A 902 14.95 0.92 9.96
N ASP A 903 15.10 -0.37 10.29
CA ASP A 903 15.28 -0.79 11.68
C ASP A 903 16.62 -0.28 12.24
N LYS A 904 16.78 -0.34 13.58
CA LYS A 904 17.98 0.20 14.25
C LYS A 904 19.28 -0.46 13.76
N GLU A 905 19.20 -1.72 13.34
CA GLU A 905 20.33 -2.51 12.87
C GLU A 905 20.73 -2.14 11.43
N LEU A 906 19.77 -2.03 10.51
CA LEU A 906 20.00 -1.51 9.15
C LEU A 906 20.47 -0.05 9.17
N LYS A 907 19.91 0.80 10.03
CA LYS A 907 20.38 2.20 10.20
C LYS A 907 21.84 2.23 10.64
N ALA A 908 22.20 1.40 11.63
CA ALA A 908 23.57 1.27 12.09
C ALA A 908 24.49 0.72 10.97
N TYR A 909 24.03 -0.26 10.20
CA TYR A 909 24.78 -0.82 9.08
C TYR A 909 25.02 0.19 7.95
N ILE A 910 23.98 0.90 7.51
CA ILE A 910 24.03 1.91 6.43
C ILE A 910 24.84 3.14 6.84
N SER A 911 24.78 3.55 8.09
CA SER A 911 25.60 4.67 8.60
C SER A 911 27.09 4.34 8.69
N THR A 912 27.45 3.05 8.69
CA THR A 912 28.84 2.58 8.84
C THR A 912 29.40 1.91 7.58
N ASN A 913 28.57 1.51 6.62
CA ASN A 913 28.97 0.81 5.40
C ASN A 913 28.44 1.49 4.13
N THR A 914 29.17 1.33 3.03
CA THR A 914 28.80 1.91 1.73
C THR A 914 27.73 1.07 1.03
N TYR A 915 26.69 1.72 0.51
CA TYR A 915 25.63 1.10 -0.31
C TYR A 915 25.62 1.69 -1.72
N LEU A 916 25.02 0.97 -2.67
CA LEU A 916 24.85 1.41 -4.05
C LEU A 916 23.41 1.89 -4.27
N ARG A 917 23.22 2.99 -4.99
CA ARG A 917 21.89 3.42 -5.42
C ARG A 917 21.68 3.11 -6.90
N THR A 918 20.47 2.70 -7.24
CA THR A 918 20.10 2.31 -8.61
C THR A 918 19.94 3.51 -9.56
N ASP A 919 19.71 4.70 -9.04
CA ASP A 919 19.63 5.98 -9.79
C ASP A 919 21.02 6.59 -10.11
N ASP A 920 22.10 6.00 -9.59
CA ASP A 920 23.45 6.46 -9.88
C ASP A 920 23.85 6.15 -11.33
N THR A 921 24.28 7.17 -12.08
CA THR A 921 24.77 7.05 -13.47
C THR A 921 25.88 5.99 -13.66
N MET A 922 26.66 5.69 -12.62
CA MET A 922 27.73 4.69 -12.63
C MET A 922 27.37 3.41 -11.87
N PHE A 923 26.10 3.19 -11.51
CA PHE A 923 25.60 2.06 -10.73
C PHE A 923 26.18 0.71 -11.19
N TRP A 924 26.06 0.39 -12.48
CA TRP A 924 26.51 -0.91 -13.02
C TRP A 924 28.02 -1.12 -12.92
N SER A 925 28.82 -0.06 -13.12
CA SER A 925 30.27 -0.12 -12.98
C SER A 925 30.68 -0.32 -11.52
N LYS A 926 29.97 0.33 -10.59
CA LYS A 926 30.18 0.19 -9.14
C LYS A 926 29.77 -1.20 -8.66
N LEU A 927 28.64 -1.73 -9.12
CA LEU A 927 28.15 -3.08 -8.79
C LEU A 927 29.15 -4.16 -9.24
N LYS A 928 29.58 -4.12 -10.51
CA LYS A 928 30.55 -5.09 -11.05
C LYS A 928 31.92 -5.01 -10.39
N TYR A 929 32.38 -3.81 -10.02
CA TYR A 929 33.62 -3.63 -9.26
C TYR A 929 33.53 -4.23 -7.86
N ALA A 930 32.35 -4.12 -7.23
CA ALA A 930 32.13 -4.64 -5.89
C ALA A 930 32.02 -6.18 -5.85
N LEU A 931 31.52 -6.83 -6.90
CA LEU A 931 31.40 -8.30 -6.95
C LEU A 931 32.77 -9.00 -6.96
N PRO A 932 32.91 -10.24 -6.44
CA PRO A 932 34.15 -11.01 -6.55
C PRO A 932 34.50 -11.33 -8.01
N GLU A 933 35.73 -11.76 -8.28
CA GLU A 933 36.09 -12.24 -9.62
C GLU A 933 35.28 -13.50 -9.95
N PRO A 934 34.63 -13.57 -11.13
CA PRO A 934 33.84 -14.72 -11.52
C PRO A 934 34.75 -15.94 -11.73
N ILE A 935 34.24 -17.12 -11.39
CA ILE A 935 34.99 -18.38 -11.52
C ILE A 935 35.26 -18.63 -13.01
N ASN A 936 36.53 -18.68 -13.40
CA ASN A 936 36.91 -19.06 -14.76
C ASN A 936 36.61 -20.55 -14.99
N SER A 937 35.74 -20.85 -15.96
CA SER A 937 35.37 -22.21 -16.38
C SER A 937 36.55 -23.05 -16.92
N THR A 938 37.75 -22.48 -17.04
CA THR A 938 38.97 -23.20 -17.41
C THR A 938 39.63 -23.96 -16.25
N GLU A 939 39.38 -23.60 -14.98
CA GLU A 939 40.01 -24.27 -13.82
C GLU A 939 39.25 -25.51 -13.32
N GLU A 940 37.95 -25.66 -13.65
CA GLU A 940 37.19 -26.89 -13.33
C GLU A 940 37.66 -28.12 -14.14
N SER A 941 38.33 -27.91 -15.27
CA SER A 941 38.90 -29.02 -16.07
C SER A 941 40.18 -29.64 -15.48
N THR A 942 40.81 -28.99 -14.50
CA THR A 942 42.07 -29.46 -13.89
C THR A 942 41.94 -29.99 -12.45
N ARG A 943 40.77 -29.84 -11.81
CA ARG A 943 40.53 -30.33 -10.43
C ARG A 943 39.80 -31.67 -10.33
N SER A 944 39.35 -32.26 -11.44
CA SER A 944 38.66 -33.56 -11.46
C SER A 944 39.57 -34.79 -11.66
N VAL A 945 40.90 -34.65 -11.59
CA VAL A 945 41.85 -35.77 -11.81
C VAL A 945 42.63 -36.22 -10.57
N ASN A 946 42.61 -35.50 -9.43
CA ASN A 946 43.38 -35.89 -8.24
C ASN A 946 42.55 -35.93 -6.96
N THR A 947 41.70 -36.95 -6.82
CA THR A 947 41.31 -37.49 -5.51
C THR A 947 40.94 -38.96 -5.64
N THR A 948 41.97 -39.79 -5.77
CA THR A 948 41.99 -41.19 -5.39
C THR A 948 43.30 -41.40 -4.63
N ILE A 949 43.27 -42.13 -3.51
CA ILE A 949 44.39 -42.45 -2.57
C ILE A 949 44.62 -41.30 -1.56
N VAL A 950 44.39 -41.40 -0.25
CA VAL A 950 44.36 -42.48 0.77
C VAL A 950 43.17 -42.29 1.70
#